data_AF-A0A939K9W4-F1
#
_entry.id   AF-A0A939K9W4-F1
#
_cell.length_a   1.000
_cell.length_b   1.000
_cell.length_c   1.000
_cell.angle_alpha   90.00
_cell.angle_beta   90.00
_cell.angle_gamma   90.00
#
_symmetry.space_group_name_H-M   'P 1'
#
loop_
_entity.id
_entity.type
_entity.pdbx_description
1 polymer ?
#
loop_
_entity_poly.entity_id
_entity_poly.type
_entity_poly.pdbx_seq_one_letter_code
_entity_poly.pdbx_strand_id
1 'polypeptide(L)'
;GCGESRTPRFNREGREIIFPLDSTPREYTKFEPDLLYKLVRIFDREELRTATGDVFGRIYEYFLNKFAMTGAQEGGEFFTPPSLVRLIVNIIEPDRGNVLDPAIGSGGMAVQTGHFLEDRGDNAAAKITFHGQEKSDTNTNLAKMNLAVHGLEGKIRQGNTFYDRWEELIGKCNYVMSNPPFNVDGVSPDKVKSDPRLFTEKKIPGIAAKTKAVSNANYLWIQYFYSYLNATGRAGFVMASSASDAGHGEKEIRQELINTQAVDIIISIGTNFFYTRSLPCTLWFLDKGKPAERKDKILMIDARNIYRVVTRKIRDFTDEQLQNITAISWLYRGQSERFLKLVGEYLNQTHQEAGNIEGVLNQLDQPLAKLTEFFYNFNDSLGDSLPLLKNLPEVEELVAEDIANQNLGAFRGTLNELTAEVEEFTTVKKKVISDLQLHLAWFRENLTPLPPFPTREEGKDNNSPLLIGEGLGERSINEIQKECAAKFAVFIPQLKTLQKHINELHKLVNRAVEIAEKKLEARKQEVWDNKEVKKHQNALDTAKDTGIFAIKSTLYMKAQVTWLQSRFPDAVFMDVPGLCKVVTLDNIAHEDYSLTPGRYVGVGIAAGEDEEDIEERLKEIHLELASLNEEAVELGASILVNFEELLG
;
A
#
# COMPACT_ATOMS: atom_id res chain seq x y z
N GLY A 1 -53.86 -4.09 -4.47
CA GLY A 1 -53.80 -3.16 -5.61
C GLY A 1 -53.66 -1.76 -5.10
N CYS A 2 -52.43 -1.25 -5.04
CA CYS A 2 -52.08 0.16 -5.00
C CYS A 2 -50.70 0.23 -5.64
N GLY A 3 -50.60 0.95 -6.75
CA GLY A 3 -49.39 1.03 -7.55
C GLY A 3 -48.29 1.75 -6.81
N GLU A 4 -47.12 1.12 -6.74
CA GLU A 4 -45.88 1.79 -6.36
C GLU A 4 -45.51 2.77 -7.47
N SER A 5 -45.84 4.05 -7.25
CA SER A 5 -45.31 5.13 -8.08
C SER A 5 -43.80 5.22 -7.83
N ARG A 6 -43.00 4.77 -8.81
CA ARG A 6 -41.55 4.97 -8.82
C ARG A 6 -41.26 6.47 -8.87
N THR A 7 -40.70 7.02 -7.79
CA THR A 7 -39.97 8.29 -7.85
C THR A 7 -38.53 7.98 -8.28
N PRO A 8 -38.11 8.32 -9.50
CA PRO A 8 -36.73 8.13 -9.92
C PRO A 8 -35.81 8.99 -9.03
N ARG A 9 -34.78 8.37 -8.45
CA ARG A 9 -33.70 9.08 -7.74
C ARG A 9 -32.58 9.30 -8.73
N PHE A 10 -32.26 10.55 -8.99
CA PHE A 10 -31.18 10.93 -9.90
C PHE A 10 -29.89 11.18 -9.12
N ASN A 11 -28.75 10.80 -9.68
CA ASN A 11 -27.45 11.27 -9.18
C ASN A 11 -27.29 12.78 -9.47
N ARG A 12 -26.21 13.40 -8.96
CA ARG A 12 -25.94 14.83 -9.16
C ARG A 12 -25.75 15.25 -10.62
N GLU A 13 -25.59 14.29 -11.53
CA GLU A 13 -25.48 14.49 -12.98
C GLU A 13 -26.82 14.26 -13.72
N GLY A 14 -27.92 14.02 -13.01
CA GLY A 14 -29.23 13.79 -13.62
C GLY A 14 -29.42 12.39 -14.21
N ARG A 15 -28.58 11.41 -13.88
CA ARG A 15 -28.75 10.00 -14.28
C ARG A 15 -29.61 9.25 -13.27
N GLU A 16 -30.57 8.46 -13.74
CA GLU A 16 -31.47 7.67 -12.90
C GLU A 16 -30.68 6.54 -12.21
N ILE A 17 -30.64 6.54 -10.88
CA ILE A 17 -30.06 5.46 -10.08
C ILE A 17 -31.13 4.37 -9.96
N ILE A 18 -31.05 3.37 -10.83
CA ILE A 18 -31.90 2.19 -10.75
C ILE A 18 -31.26 1.20 -9.78
N PHE A 19 -31.66 1.23 -8.51
CA PHE A 19 -31.37 0.13 -7.59
C PHE A 19 -32.12 -1.12 -8.09
N PRO A 20 -31.44 -2.27 -8.29
CA PRO A 20 -32.15 -3.51 -8.57
C PRO A 20 -32.95 -3.89 -7.31
N LEU A 21 -34.25 -3.58 -7.27
CA LEU A 21 -35.12 -3.87 -6.12
C LEU A 21 -35.11 -5.37 -5.76
N ASP A 22 -34.90 -6.23 -6.75
CA ASP A 22 -34.77 -7.69 -6.59
C ASP A 22 -33.52 -8.14 -5.82
N SER A 23 -32.54 -7.24 -5.62
CA SER A 23 -31.30 -7.51 -4.86
C SER A 23 -31.36 -7.07 -3.40
N THR A 24 -32.49 -6.51 -2.93
CA THR A 24 -32.62 -6.05 -1.54
C THR A 24 -32.91 -7.22 -0.59
N PRO A 25 -32.20 -7.34 0.56
CA PRO A 25 -32.45 -8.41 1.51
C PRO A 25 -33.87 -8.30 2.07
N ARG A 26 -34.70 -9.33 1.84
CA ARG A 26 -36.09 -9.39 2.37
C ARG A 26 -36.16 -9.63 3.88
N GLU A 27 -35.01 -9.74 4.54
CA GLU A 27 -34.87 -10.10 5.95
C GLU A 27 -34.58 -8.90 6.87
N TYR A 28 -34.70 -7.66 6.39
CA TYR A 28 -34.47 -6.47 7.21
C TYR A 28 -35.37 -6.41 8.46
N THR A 29 -36.51 -7.10 8.43
CA THR A 29 -37.44 -7.26 9.56
C THR A 29 -36.86 -8.05 10.73
N LYS A 30 -35.73 -8.76 10.56
CA LYS A 30 -35.01 -9.44 11.64
C LYS A 30 -34.25 -8.48 12.56
N PHE A 31 -34.05 -7.23 12.14
CA PHE A 31 -33.37 -6.23 12.95
C PHE A 31 -34.37 -5.45 13.80
N GLU A 32 -33.95 -5.10 15.02
CA GLU A 32 -34.73 -4.22 15.89
C GLU A 32 -35.04 -2.88 15.19
N PRO A 33 -36.29 -2.38 15.21
CA PRO A 33 -36.66 -1.14 14.52
C PRO A 33 -35.81 0.07 14.91
N ASP A 34 -35.41 0.16 16.19
CA ASP A 34 -34.55 1.23 16.69
C ASP A 34 -33.13 1.17 16.10
N LEU A 35 -32.61 -0.03 15.85
CA LEU A 35 -31.31 -0.21 15.19
C LEU A 35 -31.37 0.29 13.74
N LEU A 36 -32.41 -0.08 12.99
CA LEU A 36 -32.61 0.40 11.62
C LEU A 36 -32.78 1.92 11.57
N TYR A 37 -33.57 2.49 12.50
CA TYR A 37 -33.74 3.93 12.61
C TYR A 37 -32.40 4.65 12.88
N LYS A 38 -31.60 4.15 13.83
CA LYS A 38 -30.26 4.68 14.12
C LYS A 38 -29.34 4.57 12.91
N LEU A 39 -29.36 3.44 12.21
CA LEU A 39 -28.55 3.23 11.01
C LEU A 39 -28.89 4.23 9.90
N VAL A 40 -30.18 4.39 9.59
CA VAL A 40 -30.64 5.38 8.60
C VAL A 40 -30.22 6.79 8.99
N ARG A 41 -30.33 7.17 10.26
CA ARG A 41 -29.87 8.48 10.76
C ARG A 41 -28.37 8.71 10.63
N ILE A 42 -27.55 7.67 10.67
CA ILE A 42 -26.10 7.78 10.44
C ILE A 42 -25.83 8.13 8.98
N PHE A 43 -26.55 7.50 8.04
CA PHE A 43 -26.41 7.76 6.61
C PHE A 43 -27.12 9.03 6.11
N ASP A 44 -28.03 9.59 6.91
CA ASP A 44 -28.78 10.82 6.59
C ASP A 44 -28.16 12.11 7.16
N ARG A 45 -26.89 12.06 7.57
CA ARG A 45 -26.18 13.21 8.12
C ARG A 45 -25.84 14.24 7.04
N GLU A 46 -25.79 15.52 7.42
CA GLU A 46 -25.57 16.63 6.49
C GLU A 46 -24.22 16.52 5.77
N GLU A 47 -23.19 16.01 6.45
CA GLU A 47 -21.87 15.78 5.88
C GLU A 47 -21.91 14.79 4.71
N LEU A 48 -22.75 13.74 4.78
CA LEU A 48 -22.93 12.77 3.71
C LEU A 48 -23.84 13.29 2.59
N ARG A 49 -24.82 14.14 2.92
CA ARG A 49 -25.70 14.77 1.91
C ARG A 49 -24.95 15.77 1.05
N THR A 50 -24.04 16.53 1.66
CA THR A 50 -23.26 17.58 1.00
C THR A 50 -21.99 17.06 0.34
N ALA A 51 -21.49 15.88 0.76
CA ALA A 51 -20.35 15.18 0.16
C ALA A 51 -20.36 15.18 -1.38
N THR A 52 -19.22 15.48 -1.99
CA THR A 52 -19.00 15.48 -3.44
C THR A 52 -18.19 14.26 -3.85
N GLY A 53 -18.32 13.82 -5.11
CA GLY A 53 -17.67 12.61 -5.60
C GLY A 53 -18.30 11.32 -5.07
N ASP A 54 -17.57 10.22 -5.19
CA ASP A 54 -18.03 8.89 -4.82
C ASP A 54 -17.77 8.55 -3.34
N VAL A 55 -18.44 9.27 -2.44
CA VAL A 55 -18.30 9.02 -1.00
C VAL A 55 -19.04 7.76 -0.58
N PHE A 56 -20.20 7.48 -1.17
CA PHE A 56 -20.99 6.28 -0.84
C PHE A 56 -20.31 5.00 -1.32
N GLY A 57 -19.68 4.99 -2.50
CA GLY A 57 -18.88 3.86 -2.97
C GLY A 57 -17.69 3.60 -2.05
N ARG A 58 -16.91 4.62 -1.70
CA ARG A 58 -15.79 4.45 -0.74
C ARG A 58 -16.23 3.93 0.62
N ILE A 59 -17.38 4.37 1.14
CA ILE A 59 -17.95 3.82 2.38
C ILE A 59 -18.35 2.35 2.19
N TYR A 60 -18.98 2.02 1.06
CA TYR A 60 -19.36 0.65 0.72
C TYR A 60 -18.14 -0.27 0.65
N GLU A 61 -17.07 0.13 -0.06
CA GLU A 61 -15.81 -0.59 -0.13
C GLU A 61 -15.15 -0.74 1.25
N TYR A 62 -15.18 0.29 2.09
CA TYR A 62 -14.67 0.21 3.46
C TYR A 62 -15.38 -0.89 4.25
N PHE A 63 -16.72 -0.93 4.22
CA PHE A 63 -17.47 -1.97 4.93
C PHE A 63 -17.24 -3.35 4.32
N LEU A 64 -17.21 -3.47 2.99
CA LEU A 64 -16.93 -4.72 2.29
C LEU A 64 -15.56 -5.29 2.68
N ASN A 65 -14.53 -4.44 2.74
CA ASN A 65 -13.21 -4.78 3.24
C ASN A 65 -13.25 -5.25 4.71
N LYS A 66 -13.98 -4.53 5.58
CA LYS A 66 -14.10 -4.91 6.99
C LYS A 66 -14.80 -6.27 7.18
N PHE A 67 -15.85 -6.55 6.42
CA PHE A 67 -16.52 -7.86 6.46
C PHE A 67 -15.63 -9.00 5.95
N ALA A 68 -14.81 -8.74 4.93
CA ALA A 68 -13.81 -9.72 4.49
C ALA A 68 -12.79 -10.03 5.59
N MET A 69 -12.33 -9.01 6.33
CA MET A 69 -11.39 -9.19 7.46
C MET A 69 -11.99 -9.99 8.62
N THR A 70 -13.31 -9.99 8.83
CA THR A 70 -13.95 -10.79 9.89
C THR A 70 -14.07 -12.28 9.57
N GLY A 71 -13.61 -12.73 8.39
CA GLY A 71 -13.63 -14.14 7.99
C GLY A 71 -15.00 -14.64 7.56
N ALA A 72 -15.92 -13.74 7.19
CA ALA A 72 -17.28 -14.08 6.75
C ALA A 72 -17.35 -14.75 5.36
N GLN A 73 -16.21 -15.23 4.82
CA GLN A 73 -16.11 -15.88 3.52
C GLN A 73 -15.87 -17.38 3.70
N GLU A 74 -16.86 -18.19 3.31
CA GLU A 74 -16.69 -19.64 3.15
C GLU A 74 -16.25 -19.96 1.70
N GLY A 75 -15.35 -20.94 1.51
CA GLY A 75 -15.20 -21.59 0.19
C GLY A 75 -14.00 -21.23 -0.71
N GLY A 76 -12.91 -20.67 -0.19
CA GLY A 76 -11.67 -20.47 -0.97
C GLY A 76 -11.71 -19.31 -1.99
N GLU A 77 -12.81 -18.57 -2.03
CA GLU A 77 -12.95 -17.27 -2.68
C GLU A 77 -12.29 -16.21 -1.79
N PHE A 78 -11.20 -15.61 -2.24
CA PHE A 78 -10.46 -14.62 -1.47
C PHE A 78 -10.89 -13.21 -1.85
N PHE A 79 -11.22 -12.38 -0.87
CA PHE A 79 -11.26 -10.95 -1.10
C PHE A 79 -9.87 -10.46 -1.56
N THR A 80 -9.80 -9.86 -2.74
CA THR A 80 -8.53 -9.37 -3.30
C THR A 80 -8.15 -8.03 -2.67
N PRO A 81 -6.98 -7.91 -2.04
CA PRO A 81 -6.54 -6.64 -1.45
C PRO A 81 -6.53 -5.50 -2.47
N PRO A 82 -7.01 -4.29 -2.12
CA PRO A 82 -7.12 -3.17 -3.06
C PRO A 82 -5.81 -2.82 -3.76
N SER A 83 -4.66 -2.95 -3.09
CA SER A 83 -3.35 -2.69 -3.68
C SER A 83 -2.98 -3.67 -4.80
N LEU A 84 -3.30 -4.96 -4.67
CA LEU A 84 -3.06 -5.95 -5.73
C LEU A 84 -3.97 -5.72 -6.93
N VAL A 85 -5.24 -5.37 -6.67
CA VAL A 85 -6.19 -4.97 -7.72
C VAL A 85 -5.66 -3.75 -8.48
N ARG A 86 -5.24 -2.71 -7.76
CA ARG A 86 -4.66 -1.49 -8.35
C ARG A 86 -3.42 -1.80 -9.17
N LEU A 87 -2.52 -2.66 -8.70
CA LEU A 87 -1.33 -3.05 -9.45
C LEU A 87 -1.69 -3.77 -10.76
N ILE A 88 -2.66 -4.70 -10.71
CA ILE A 88 -3.15 -5.40 -11.91
C ILE A 88 -3.69 -4.41 -12.95
N VAL A 89 -4.57 -3.51 -12.51
CA VAL A 89 -5.21 -2.51 -13.38
C VAL A 89 -4.18 -1.55 -13.98
N ASN A 90 -3.21 -1.08 -13.18
CA ASN A 90 -2.16 -0.17 -13.64
C ASN A 90 -1.16 -0.80 -14.62
N ILE A 91 -1.04 -2.14 -14.64
CA ILE A 91 -0.17 -2.84 -15.60
C ILE A 91 -0.91 -3.19 -16.90
N ILE A 92 -2.16 -3.65 -16.84
CA ILE A 92 -2.91 -4.02 -18.06
C ILE A 92 -3.49 -2.80 -18.77
N GLU A 93 -3.79 -1.75 -18.01
CA GLU A 93 -4.30 -0.44 -18.47
C GLU A 93 -5.56 -0.58 -19.35
N PRO A 94 -6.70 -0.95 -18.74
CA PRO A 94 -7.95 -1.10 -19.46
C PRO A 94 -8.44 0.26 -19.97
N ASP A 95 -8.53 0.43 -21.30
CA ASP A 95 -8.92 1.71 -21.93
C ASP A 95 -10.12 1.60 -22.88
N ARG A 96 -10.55 0.39 -23.25
CA ARG A 96 -11.59 0.17 -24.26
C ARG A 96 -12.21 -1.23 -24.25
N GLY A 97 -13.43 -1.30 -24.80
CA GLY A 97 -14.03 -2.55 -25.25
C GLY A 97 -14.45 -3.49 -24.12
N ASN A 98 -14.38 -4.80 -24.36
CA ASN A 98 -14.90 -5.80 -23.42
C ASN A 98 -13.87 -6.10 -22.32
N VAL A 99 -14.28 -5.92 -21.06
CA VAL A 99 -13.54 -6.31 -19.86
C VAL A 99 -14.29 -7.47 -19.20
N LEU A 100 -13.60 -8.59 -18.94
CA LEU A 100 -14.20 -9.76 -18.32
C LEU A 100 -13.49 -10.11 -17.00
N ASP A 101 -14.27 -10.27 -15.93
CA ASP A 101 -13.84 -11.01 -14.75
C ASP A 101 -14.69 -12.28 -14.59
N PRO A 102 -14.16 -13.46 -14.92
CA PRO A 102 -14.91 -14.70 -14.90
C PRO A 102 -14.97 -15.35 -13.50
N ALA A 103 -14.48 -14.68 -12.47
CA ALA A 103 -14.63 -15.04 -11.05
C ALA A 103 -14.71 -13.74 -10.21
N ILE A 104 -15.73 -12.92 -10.51
CA ILE A 104 -15.79 -11.50 -10.12
C ILE A 104 -15.90 -11.25 -8.61
N GLY A 105 -16.34 -12.25 -7.83
CA GLY A 105 -16.54 -12.09 -6.39
C GLY A 105 -17.48 -10.92 -6.10
N SER A 106 -17.00 -9.94 -5.34
CA SER A 106 -17.75 -8.73 -4.97
C SER A 106 -17.57 -7.54 -5.93
N GLY A 107 -16.89 -7.70 -7.07
CA GLY A 107 -16.75 -6.64 -8.07
C GLY A 107 -15.60 -5.66 -7.89
N GLY A 108 -14.66 -5.91 -6.97
CA GLY A 108 -13.53 -4.99 -6.69
C GLY A 108 -12.65 -4.67 -7.91
N MET A 109 -12.40 -5.66 -8.79
CA MET A 109 -11.64 -5.46 -10.04
C MET A 109 -12.34 -4.46 -10.99
N ALA A 110 -13.67 -4.54 -11.07
CA ALA A 110 -14.47 -3.66 -11.92
C ALA A 110 -14.52 -2.23 -11.36
N VAL A 111 -14.75 -2.08 -10.06
CA VAL A 111 -14.73 -0.77 -9.37
C VAL A 111 -13.39 -0.07 -9.58
N GLN A 112 -12.28 -0.77 -9.33
CA GLN A 112 -10.95 -0.18 -9.48
C GLN A 112 -10.63 0.20 -10.93
N THR A 113 -11.14 -0.55 -11.90
CA THR A 113 -11.02 -0.20 -13.32
C THR A 113 -11.83 1.05 -13.66
N GLY A 114 -13.02 1.23 -13.03
CA GLY A 114 -13.78 2.47 -13.10
C GLY A 114 -12.98 3.67 -12.60
N HIS A 115 -12.45 3.59 -11.38
CA HIS A 115 -11.59 4.64 -10.81
C HIS A 115 -10.37 4.95 -11.69
N PHE A 116 -9.72 3.92 -12.24
CA PHE A 116 -8.57 4.11 -13.13
C PHE A 116 -8.88 4.92 -14.40
N LEU A 117 -10.08 4.75 -14.96
CA LEU A 117 -10.53 5.53 -16.12
C LEU A 117 -10.90 6.96 -15.71
N GLU A 118 -11.61 7.12 -14.59
CA GLU A 118 -12.00 8.43 -14.06
C GLU A 118 -10.78 9.29 -13.70
N ASP A 119 -9.73 8.70 -13.10
CA ASP A 119 -8.47 9.38 -12.78
C ASP A 119 -7.74 9.89 -14.04
N ARG A 120 -8.05 9.32 -15.21
CA ARG A 120 -7.55 9.78 -16.53
C ARG A 120 -8.48 10.78 -17.21
N GLY A 121 -9.60 11.14 -16.58
CA GLY A 121 -10.63 12.00 -17.14
C GLY A 121 -11.53 11.29 -18.16
N ASP A 122 -11.48 9.97 -18.23
CA ASP A 122 -12.34 9.18 -19.11
C ASP A 122 -13.67 8.82 -18.41
N ASN A 123 -14.73 8.66 -19.20
CA ASN A 123 -16.00 8.10 -18.73
C ASN A 123 -15.99 6.58 -18.90
N ALA A 124 -15.90 5.84 -17.78
CA ALA A 124 -15.83 4.38 -17.77
C ALA A 124 -16.97 3.72 -18.57
N ALA A 125 -18.21 4.15 -18.36
CA ALA A 125 -19.38 3.59 -19.03
C ALA A 125 -19.37 3.78 -20.56
N ALA A 126 -18.66 4.80 -21.05
CA ALA A 126 -18.52 5.05 -22.49
C ALA A 126 -17.38 4.26 -23.12
N LYS A 127 -16.34 3.90 -22.35
CA LYS A 127 -15.12 3.26 -22.87
C LYS A 127 -15.21 1.75 -22.87
N ILE A 128 -15.78 1.17 -21.82
CA ILE A 128 -15.71 -0.26 -21.56
C ILE A 128 -17.08 -0.87 -21.29
N THR A 129 -17.22 -2.15 -21.63
CA THR A 129 -18.34 -2.99 -21.20
C THR A 129 -17.82 -4.06 -20.28
N PHE A 130 -18.22 -4.00 -19.01
CA PHE A 130 -17.88 -5.05 -18.05
C PHE A 130 -18.79 -6.27 -18.18
N HIS A 131 -18.17 -7.43 -18.11
CA HIS A 131 -18.82 -8.72 -17.98
C HIS A 131 -18.24 -9.42 -16.76
N GLY A 132 -19.11 -9.98 -15.92
CA GLY A 132 -18.70 -10.65 -14.70
C GLY A 132 -19.42 -11.98 -14.51
N GLN A 133 -18.73 -12.94 -13.91
CA GLN A 133 -19.33 -14.22 -13.54
C GLN A 133 -18.94 -14.61 -12.11
N GLU A 134 -19.94 -15.03 -11.33
CA GLU A 134 -19.77 -15.46 -9.94
C GLU A 134 -20.65 -16.68 -9.67
N LYS A 135 -20.14 -17.67 -8.93
CA LYS A 135 -20.87 -18.90 -8.62
C LYS A 135 -21.92 -18.65 -7.52
N SER A 136 -21.55 -17.90 -6.49
CA SER A 136 -22.39 -17.61 -5.33
C SER A 136 -23.44 -16.54 -5.65
N ASP A 137 -24.71 -16.79 -5.34
CA ASP A 137 -25.78 -15.80 -5.52
C ASP A 137 -25.53 -14.56 -4.65
N THR A 138 -25.10 -14.75 -3.40
CA THR A 138 -24.76 -13.66 -2.48
C THR A 138 -23.67 -12.75 -3.06
N ASN A 139 -22.56 -13.33 -3.55
CA ASN A 139 -21.47 -12.54 -4.13
C ASN A 139 -21.88 -11.89 -5.46
N THR A 140 -22.70 -12.58 -6.27
CA THR A 140 -23.28 -11.99 -7.49
C THR A 140 -24.08 -10.73 -7.19
N ASN A 141 -24.91 -10.76 -6.13
CA ASN A 141 -25.70 -9.60 -5.71
C ASN A 141 -24.82 -8.51 -5.10
N LEU A 142 -23.81 -8.86 -4.30
CA LEU A 142 -22.82 -7.90 -3.80
C LEU A 142 -22.09 -7.20 -4.96
N ALA A 143 -21.63 -7.92 -5.98
CA ALA A 143 -21.00 -7.31 -7.15
C ALA A 143 -21.93 -6.33 -7.88
N LYS A 144 -23.19 -6.73 -8.13
CA LYS A 144 -24.18 -5.83 -8.75
C LYS A 144 -24.41 -4.56 -7.94
N MET A 145 -24.54 -4.70 -6.61
CA MET A 145 -24.70 -3.57 -5.71
C MET A 145 -23.45 -2.68 -5.73
N ASN A 146 -22.26 -3.28 -5.68
CA ASN A 146 -21.00 -2.56 -5.69
C ASN A 146 -20.89 -1.70 -6.96
N LEU A 147 -21.05 -2.31 -8.14
CA LEU A 147 -21.06 -1.58 -9.41
C LEU A 147 -22.08 -0.43 -9.40
N ALA A 148 -23.31 -0.68 -8.93
CA ALA A 148 -24.36 0.34 -8.91
C ALA A 148 -24.05 1.53 -7.97
N VAL A 149 -23.48 1.28 -6.78
CA VAL A 149 -23.11 2.36 -5.85
C VAL A 149 -21.99 3.23 -6.44
N HIS A 150 -21.06 2.62 -7.17
CA HIS A 150 -19.99 3.33 -7.89
C HIS A 150 -20.44 3.90 -9.26
N GLY A 151 -21.73 3.81 -9.61
CA GLY A 151 -22.25 4.34 -10.88
C GLY A 151 -21.74 3.61 -12.13
N LEU A 152 -21.23 2.39 -11.98
CA LEU A 152 -20.73 1.54 -13.06
C LEU A 152 -21.82 0.62 -13.58
N GLU A 153 -21.82 0.40 -14.90
CA GLU A 153 -22.68 -0.59 -15.55
C GLU A 153 -21.89 -1.85 -15.90
N GLY A 154 -22.48 -3.03 -15.68
CA GLY A 154 -21.84 -4.30 -16.00
C GLY A 154 -22.83 -5.45 -16.11
N LYS A 155 -22.50 -6.42 -16.97
CA LYS A 155 -23.28 -7.66 -17.17
C LYS A 155 -22.78 -8.74 -16.22
N ILE A 156 -23.35 -8.78 -15.02
CA ILE A 156 -22.98 -9.76 -13.98
C ILE A 156 -23.94 -10.95 -14.01
N ARG A 157 -23.42 -12.16 -14.22
CA ARG A 157 -24.19 -13.41 -14.24
C ARG A 157 -23.80 -14.33 -13.07
N GLN A 158 -24.80 -14.98 -12.47
CA GLN A 158 -24.57 -16.11 -11.59
C GLN A 158 -24.29 -17.35 -12.44
N GLY A 159 -23.24 -18.11 -12.13
CA GLY A 159 -22.96 -19.40 -12.77
C GLY A 159 -21.57 -19.92 -12.46
N ASN A 160 -21.37 -21.23 -12.61
CA ASN A 160 -20.07 -21.85 -12.43
C ASN A 160 -19.26 -21.72 -13.72
N THR A 161 -18.20 -20.93 -13.73
CA THR A 161 -17.39 -20.65 -14.93
C THR A 161 -16.81 -21.89 -15.62
N PHE A 162 -16.60 -22.99 -14.89
CA PHE A 162 -16.16 -24.25 -15.50
C PHE A 162 -17.22 -24.86 -16.42
N TYR A 163 -18.51 -24.60 -16.19
CA TYR A 163 -19.62 -25.24 -16.89
C TYR A 163 -20.54 -24.25 -17.64
N ASP A 164 -20.66 -23.02 -17.15
CA ASP A 164 -21.59 -22.00 -17.62
C ASP A 164 -20.82 -20.88 -18.35
N ARG A 165 -20.17 -21.20 -19.48
CA ARG A 165 -19.27 -20.25 -20.16
C ARG A 165 -19.97 -19.13 -20.92
N TRP A 166 -19.30 -17.99 -21.02
CA TRP A 166 -19.65 -16.90 -21.95
C TRP A 166 -19.21 -17.23 -23.39
N GLU A 167 -19.98 -18.02 -24.12
CA GLU A 167 -19.68 -18.40 -25.52
C GLU A 167 -19.41 -17.18 -26.41
N GLU A 168 -20.17 -16.11 -26.22
CA GLU A 168 -20.12 -14.91 -27.04
C GLU A 168 -18.84 -14.10 -26.85
N LEU A 169 -18.10 -14.30 -25.76
CA LEU A 169 -16.90 -13.55 -25.39
C LEU A 169 -15.58 -14.25 -25.72
N ILE A 170 -15.61 -15.55 -26.08
CA ILE A 170 -14.39 -16.30 -26.42
C ILE A 170 -13.67 -15.62 -27.59
N GLY A 171 -12.40 -15.27 -27.39
CA GLY A 171 -11.58 -14.55 -28.36
C GLY A 171 -11.99 -13.09 -28.61
N LYS A 172 -12.85 -12.47 -27.77
CA LYS A 172 -13.38 -11.12 -27.99
C LYS A 172 -13.11 -10.12 -26.87
N CYS A 173 -12.54 -10.55 -25.75
CA CYS A 173 -12.20 -9.66 -24.65
C CYS A 173 -10.95 -8.85 -24.97
N ASN A 174 -11.02 -7.53 -24.74
CA ASN A 174 -9.85 -6.67 -24.74
C ASN A 174 -9.05 -6.84 -23.46
N TYR A 175 -9.75 -7.06 -22.35
CA TYR A 175 -9.14 -7.24 -21.04
C TYR A 175 -9.79 -8.41 -20.30
N VAL A 176 -8.96 -9.21 -19.64
CA VAL A 176 -9.41 -10.20 -18.64
C VAL A 176 -8.67 -9.93 -17.34
N MET A 177 -9.41 -9.80 -16.24
CA MET A 177 -8.79 -9.62 -14.92
C MET A 177 -9.51 -10.46 -13.90
N SER A 178 -8.79 -11.08 -12.97
CA SER A 178 -9.43 -11.97 -12.00
C SER A 178 -8.52 -12.34 -10.83
N ASN A 179 -9.14 -12.69 -9.71
CA ASN A 179 -8.52 -13.46 -8.64
C ASN A 179 -9.39 -14.69 -8.40
N PRO A 180 -9.24 -15.76 -9.20
CA PRO A 180 -10.09 -16.93 -9.07
C PRO A 180 -9.76 -17.70 -7.78
N PRO A 181 -10.68 -18.55 -7.29
CA PRO A 181 -10.39 -19.43 -6.17
C PRO A 181 -9.18 -20.32 -6.48
N PHE A 182 -8.21 -20.35 -5.56
CA PHE A 182 -6.97 -21.12 -5.74
C PHE A 182 -7.16 -22.60 -5.46
N ASN A 183 -6.44 -23.43 -6.22
CA ASN A 183 -6.31 -24.87 -5.98
C ASN A 183 -7.65 -25.60 -5.92
N VAL A 184 -8.65 -25.12 -6.67
CA VAL A 184 -9.98 -25.78 -6.73
C VAL A 184 -9.81 -27.19 -7.26
N ASP A 185 -10.33 -28.16 -6.53
CA ASP A 185 -10.41 -29.56 -6.92
C ASP A 185 -11.85 -29.94 -7.31
N GLY A 186 -12.05 -31.20 -7.71
CA GLY A 186 -13.38 -31.74 -7.95
C GLY A 186 -14.04 -31.31 -9.27
N VAL A 187 -13.34 -30.54 -10.12
CA VAL A 187 -13.84 -30.20 -11.46
C VAL A 187 -13.91 -31.47 -12.32
N SER A 188 -15.06 -31.72 -12.93
CA SER A 188 -15.31 -32.94 -13.71
C SER A 188 -14.55 -32.90 -15.05
N PRO A 189 -13.59 -33.81 -15.31
CA PRO A 189 -12.83 -33.83 -16.55
C PRO A 189 -13.73 -34.04 -17.78
N ASP A 190 -14.75 -34.89 -17.65
CA ASP A 190 -15.68 -35.19 -18.76
C ASP A 190 -16.49 -33.99 -19.21
N LYS A 191 -16.79 -33.06 -18.30
CA LYS A 191 -17.53 -31.82 -18.62
C LYS A 191 -16.65 -30.76 -19.28
N VAL A 192 -15.33 -30.78 -19.04
CA VAL A 192 -14.43 -29.73 -19.51
C VAL A 192 -13.52 -30.16 -20.67
N LYS A 193 -13.31 -31.47 -20.91
CA LYS A 193 -12.35 -31.97 -21.92
C LYS A 193 -12.60 -31.52 -23.36
N SER A 194 -13.83 -31.12 -23.68
CA SER A 194 -14.23 -30.58 -24.99
C SER A 194 -14.51 -29.07 -24.94
N ASP A 195 -14.12 -28.39 -23.87
CA ASP A 195 -14.32 -26.95 -23.76
C ASP A 195 -13.40 -26.21 -24.75
N PRO A 196 -13.95 -25.32 -25.61
CA PRO A 196 -13.18 -24.61 -26.64
C PRO A 196 -12.15 -23.63 -26.05
N ARG A 197 -12.23 -23.33 -24.75
CA ARG A 197 -11.26 -22.47 -24.06
C ARG A 197 -9.97 -23.22 -23.67
N LEU A 198 -9.94 -24.55 -23.79
CA LEU A 198 -8.72 -25.34 -23.61
C LEU A 198 -7.93 -25.31 -24.91
N PHE A 199 -6.96 -24.39 -24.99
CA PHE A 199 -6.17 -24.17 -26.20
C PHE A 199 -4.98 -25.14 -26.35
N THR A 200 -4.68 -25.91 -25.31
CA THR A 200 -3.51 -26.80 -25.26
C THR A 200 -3.81 -28.23 -25.70
N GLU A 201 -2.79 -28.96 -26.16
CA GLU A 201 -2.90 -30.38 -26.55
C GLU A 201 -3.11 -31.29 -25.33
N LYS A 202 -2.48 -30.97 -24.19
CA LYS A 202 -2.71 -31.68 -22.91
C LYS A 202 -4.13 -31.49 -22.38
N LYS A 203 -4.83 -30.42 -22.80
CA LYS A 203 -6.20 -29.99 -22.47
C LYS A 203 -6.47 -29.79 -20.98
N ILE A 204 -6.30 -30.81 -20.14
CA ILE A 204 -6.71 -30.80 -18.72
C ILE A 204 -5.49 -30.96 -17.79
N PRO A 205 -5.46 -30.24 -16.63
CA PRO A 205 -4.46 -30.45 -15.56
C PRO A 205 -4.51 -31.85 -14.92
N GLY A 206 -3.70 -32.05 -13.87
CA GLY A 206 -3.64 -33.32 -13.14
C GLY A 206 -5.01 -33.84 -12.68
N ILE A 207 -5.19 -35.17 -12.73
CA ILE A 207 -6.39 -35.86 -12.26
C ILE A 207 -6.06 -36.60 -10.96
N ALA A 208 -6.81 -36.33 -9.91
CA ALA A 208 -6.68 -37.02 -8.64
C ALA A 208 -7.05 -38.51 -8.80
N ALA A 209 -6.15 -39.40 -8.39
CA ALA A 209 -6.30 -40.84 -8.60
C ALA A 209 -7.58 -41.43 -7.96
N LYS A 210 -7.98 -40.89 -6.79
CA LYS A 210 -9.13 -41.35 -6.00
C LYS A 210 -10.46 -40.82 -6.53
N THR A 211 -10.58 -39.50 -6.72
CA THR A 211 -11.85 -38.86 -7.11
C THR A 211 -12.08 -38.90 -8.62
N LYS A 212 -11.05 -39.21 -9.41
CA LYS A 212 -11.06 -39.11 -10.88
C LYS A 212 -11.45 -37.71 -11.39
N ALA A 213 -11.32 -36.70 -10.54
CA ALA A 213 -11.58 -35.31 -10.86
C ALA A 213 -10.27 -34.54 -11.04
N VAL A 214 -10.34 -33.36 -11.65
CA VAL A 214 -9.19 -32.44 -11.70
C VAL A 214 -8.74 -32.13 -10.26
N SER A 215 -7.46 -32.32 -9.99
CA SER A 215 -6.88 -32.12 -8.66
C SER A 215 -6.56 -30.66 -8.35
N ASN A 216 -6.34 -29.85 -9.40
CA ASN A 216 -6.08 -28.43 -9.26
C ASN A 216 -6.50 -27.67 -10.53
N ALA A 217 -7.47 -26.77 -10.41
CA ALA A 217 -8.05 -26.03 -11.52
C ALA A 217 -7.30 -24.74 -11.90
N ASN A 218 -6.17 -24.41 -11.26
CA ASN A 218 -5.41 -23.19 -11.58
C ASN A 218 -5.11 -23.08 -13.09
N TYR A 219 -4.69 -24.19 -13.71
CA TYR A 219 -4.41 -24.22 -15.16
C TYR A 219 -5.64 -24.39 -16.05
N LEU A 220 -6.83 -24.66 -15.49
CA LEU A 220 -8.09 -24.46 -16.22
C LEU A 220 -8.39 -22.95 -16.30
N TRP A 221 -8.29 -22.24 -15.18
CA TRP A 221 -8.48 -20.79 -15.14
C TRP A 221 -7.55 -20.05 -16.09
N ILE A 222 -6.24 -20.34 -16.03
CA ILE A 222 -5.23 -19.69 -16.89
C ILE A 222 -5.55 -19.90 -18.38
N GLN A 223 -5.93 -21.13 -18.77
CA GLN A 223 -6.34 -21.41 -20.15
C GLN A 223 -7.59 -20.63 -20.56
N TYR A 224 -8.57 -20.53 -19.67
CA TYR A 224 -9.79 -19.77 -19.93
C TYR A 224 -9.50 -18.28 -20.10
N PHE A 225 -8.66 -17.70 -19.24
CA PHE A 225 -8.28 -16.30 -19.33
C PHE A 225 -7.63 -15.99 -20.68
N TYR A 226 -6.67 -16.81 -21.10
CA TYR A 226 -6.01 -16.67 -22.41
C TYR A 226 -7.01 -16.76 -23.57
N SER A 227 -7.91 -17.74 -23.54
CA SER A 227 -8.86 -18.01 -24.62
C SER A 227 -9.97 -16.96 -24.77
N TYR A 228 -10.30 -16.22 -23.71
CA TYR A 228 -11.21 -15.08 -23.81
C TYR A 228 -10.59 -13.88 -24.53
N LEU A 229 -9.26 -13.73 -24.50
CA LEU A 229 -8.58 -12.58 -25.10
C LEU A 229 -8.64 -12.59 -26.63
N ASN A 230 -8.98 -11.42 -27.19
CA ASN A 230 -8.81 -11.14 -28.61
C ASN A 230 -7.33 -11.04 -29.01
N ALA A 231 -7.04 -10.78 -30.28
CA ALA A 231 -5.67 -10.77 -30.81
C ALA A 231 -4.74 -9.73 -30.16
N THR A 232 -5.29 -8.64 -29.62
CA THR A 232 -4.53 -7.57 -28.93
C THR A 232 -4.88 -7.49 -27.45
N GLY A 233 -5.52 -8.52 -26.91
CA GLY A 233 -6.06 -8.51 -25.56
C GLY A 233 -4.96 -8.67 -24.50
N ARG A 234 -5.18 -8.07 -23.33
CA ARG A 234 -4.32 -8.21 -22.16
C ARG A 234 -5.06 -8.87 -21.00
N ALA A 235 -4.37 -9.70 -20.23
CA ALA A 235 -4.90 -10.21 -18.98
C ALA A 235 -4.00 -9.88 -17.80
N GLY A 236 -4.58 -9.71 -16.63
CA GLY A 236 -3.87 -9.52 -15.37
C GLY A 236 -4.61 -10.24 -14.26
N PHE A 237 -3.99 -11.25 -13.65
CA PHE A 237 -4.69 -12.10 -12.69
C PHE A 237 -3.77 -12.63 -11.59
N VAL A 238 -4.38 -12.98 -10.47
CA VAL A 238 -3.69 -13.55 -9.32
C VAL A 238 -3.70 -15.08 -9.40
N MET A 239 -2.59 -15.72 -9.09
CA MET A 239 -2.48 -17.17 -8.90
C MET A 239 -1.73 -17.50 -7.62
N ALA A 240 -2.01 -18.66 -7.03
CA ALA A 240 -1.16 -19.23 -5.99
C ALA A 240 0.29 -19.36 -6.50
N SER A 241 1.28 -19.09 -5.64
CA SER A 241 2.70 -19.11 -6.06
C SER A 241 3.13 -20.44 -6.69
N SER A 242 2.57 -21.56 -6.21
CA SER A 242 2.79 -22.90 -6.74
C SER A 242 2.37 -23.08 -8.21
N ALA A 243 1.51 -22.20 -8.75
CA ALA A 243 1.17 -22.25 -10.16
C ALA A 243 2.39 -21.90 -11.04
N SER A 244 3.34 -21.11 -10.55
CA SER A 244 4.51 -20.67 -11.31
C SER A 244 5.53 -21.79 -11.59
N ASP A 245 5.54 -22.84 -10.79
CA ASP A 245 6.51 -23.94 -10.88
C ASP A 245 5.86 -25.33 -10.77
N ALA A 246 4.53 -25.43 -10.84
CA ALA A 246 3.81 -26.71 -10.84
C ALA A 246 4.39 -27.68 -11.90
N GLY A 247 4.63 -28.93 -11.49
CA GLY A 247 5.18 -29.99 -12.35
C GLY A 247 4.13 -30.69 -13.22
N HIS A 248 4.51 -31.83 -13.82
CA HIS A 248 3.60 -32.74 -14.53
C HIS A 248 2.74 -32.08 -15.63
N GLY A 249 1.43 -32.33 -15.67
CA GLY A 249 0.54 -31.83 -16.72
C GLY A 249 0.41 -30.31 -16.71
N GLU A 250 0.49 -29.69 -15.54
CA GLU A 250 0.50 -28.24 -15.37
C GLU A 250 1.74 -27.60 -16.01
N LYS A 251 2.90 -28.27 -15.94
CA LYS A 251 4.12 -27.84 -16.64
C LYS A 251 3.94 -27.90 -18.16
N GLU A 252 3.35 -28.96 -18.70
CA GLU A 252 3.09 -29.07 -20.14
C GLU A 252 2.18 -27.93 -20.63
N ILE A 253 1.08 -27.66 -19.90
CA ILE A 253 0.17 -26.55 -20.21
C ILE A 253 0.89 -25.20 -20.10
N ARG A 254 1.73 -25.00 -19.07
CA ARG A 254 2.53 -23.78 -18.90
C ARG A 254 3.52 -23.59 -20.06
N GLN A 255 4.19 -24.66 -20.48
CA GLN A 255 5.11 -24.63 -21.62
C GLN A 255 4.37 -24.23 -22.90
N GLU A 256 3.19 -24.81 -23.18
CA GLU A 256 2.38 -24.42 -24.33
C GLU A 256 1.92 -22.95 -24.24
N LEU A 257 1.51 -22.47 -23.05
CA LEU A 257 1.16 -21.07 -22.84
C LEU A 257 2.35 -20.13 -23.11
N ILE A 258 3.54 -20.47 -22.61
CA ILE A 258 4.77 -19.69 -22.84
C ILE A 258 5.10 -19.66 -24.34
N ASN A 259 4.93 -20.79 -25.04
CA ASN A 259 5.15 -20.89 -26.48
C ASN A 259 4.19 -20.04 -27.31
N THR A 260 3.03 -19.65 -26.77
CA THR A 260 2.16 -18.65 -27.43
C THR A 260 2.77 -17.26 -27.48
N GLN A 261 3.87 -17.03 -26.76
CA GLN A 261 4.56 -15.73 -26.61
C GLN A 261 3.74 -14.66 -25.89
N ALA A 262 2.57 -14.99 -25.36
CA ALA A 262 1.66 -14.03 -24.75
C ALA A 262 1.95 -13.72 -23.28
N VAL A 263 2.68 -14.57 -22.56
CA VAL A 263 3.11 -14.23 -21.18
C VAL A 263 4.02 -13.01 -21.27
N ASP A 264 3.71 -11.92 -20.57
CA ASP A 264 4.40 -10.62 -20.67
C ASP A 264 5.20 -10.31 -19.40
N ILE A 265 4.54 -10.35 -18.24
CA ILE A 265 5.12 -9.98 -16.94
C ILE A 265 4.67 -11.00 -15.90
N ILE A 266 5.58 -11.41 -15.01
CA ILE A 266 5.27 -12.20 -13.81
C ILE A 266 5.81 -11.48 -12.58
N ILE A 267 4.97 -11.30 -11.56
CA ILE A 267 5.34 -10.63 -10.30
C ILE A 267 5.12 -11.56 -9.12
N SER A 268 6.16 -11.84 -8.34
CA SER A 268 6.03 -12.53 -7.05
C SER A 268 5.68 -11.57 -5.94
N ILE A 269 4.65 -11.90 -5.17
CA ILE A 269 4.16 -11.14 -4.02
C ILE A 269 4.42 -11.96 -2.75
N GLY A 270 4.81 -11.27 -1.68
CA GLY A 270 5.08 -11.88 -0.38
C GLY A 270 3.83 -12.47 0.28
N THR A 271 4.02 -13.08 1.45
CA THR A 271 2.93 -13.53 2.32
C THR A 271 2.18 -12.34 2.95
N ASN A 272 1.06 -12.62 3.63
CA ASN A 272 0.29 -11.66 4.44
C ASN A 272 -0.43 -10.53 3.69
N PHE A 273 -0.53 -10.57 2.36
CA PHE A 273 -1.40 -9.63 1.62
C PHE A 273 -2.88 -9.98 1.75
N PHE A 274 -3.23 -11.28 1.73
CA PHE A 274 -4.62 -11.73 1.87
C PHE A 274 -5.06 -11.77 3.33
N TYR A 275 -6.25 -11.26 3.63
CA TYR A 275 -6.76 -11.10 5.00
C TYR A 275 -7.07 -12.42 5.71
N THR A 276 -7.41 -13.48 4.97
CA THR A 276 -7.90 -14.74 5.53
C THR A 276 -6.87 -15.87 5.51
N ARG A 277 -5.79 -15.75 4.74
CA ARG A 277 -4.73 -16.77 4.62
C ARG A 277 -3.36 -16.13 4.37
N SER A 278 -2.34 -16.62 5.06
CA SER A 278 -0.95 -16.24 4.81
C SER A 278 -0.33 -17.09 3.69
N LEU A 279 -0.74 -16.83 2.44
CA LEU A 279 -0.18 -17.49 1.27
C LEU A 279 0.49 -16.47 0.35
N PRO A 280 1.71 -16.74 -0.15
CA PRO A 280 2.29 -15.90 -1.18
C PRO A 280 1.56 -16.13 -2.50
N CYS A 281 1.46 -15.11 -3.34
CA CYS A 281 0.85 -15.21 -4.65
C CYS A 281 1.77 -14.72 -5.77
N THR A 282 1.38 -15.04 -7.00
CA THR A 282 2.01 -14.53 -8.21
C THR A 282 0.97 -13.80 -9.03
N LEU A 283 1.32 -12.61 -9.52
CA LEU A 283 0.53 -11.88 -10.49
C LEU A 283 1.04 -12.20 -11.88
N TRP A 284 0.13 -12.59 -12.76
CA TRP A 284 0.45 -12.97 -14.12
C TRP A 284 -0.17 -11.98 -15.08
N PHE A 285 0.62 -11.57 -16.06
CA PHE A 285 0.19 -10.66 -17.10
C PHE A 285 0.38 -11.31 -18.46
N LEU A 286 -0.71 -11.36 -19.22
CA LEU A 286 -0.70 -11.80 -20.61
C LEU A 286 -0.90 -10.58 -21.52
N ASP A 287 -0.21 -10.54 -22.64
CA ASP A 287 -0.42 -9.56 -23.71
C ASP A 287 -0.27 -10.28 -25.06
N LYS A 288 -1.40 -10.50 -25.76
CA LYS A 288 -1.40 -11.10 -27.11
C LYS A 288 -0.95 -10.11 -28.18
N GLY A 289 -0.98 -8.81 -27.87
CA GLY A 289 -0.52 -7.71 -28.72
C GLY A 289 0.94 -7.32 -28.51
N LYS A 290 1.78 -8.20 -27.92
CA LYS A 290 3.20 -7.91 -27.72
C LYS A 290 3.89 -7.54 -29.04
N PRO A 291 4.67 -6.44 -29.06
CA PRO A 291 5.45 -6.06 -30.22
C PRO A 291 6.58 -7.08 -30.45
N ALA A 292 7.11 -7.11 -31.68
CA ALA A 292 8.00 -8.18 -32.14
C ALA A 292 9.23 -8.36 -31.25
N GLU A 293 9.83 -7.26 -30.79
CA GLU A 293 11.03 -7.20 -29.95
C GLU A 293 10.84 -7.69 -28.51
N ARG A 294 9.59 -7.93 -28.08
CA ARG A 294 9.24 -8.49 -26.76
C ARG A 294 8.63 -9.88 -26.83
N LYS A 295 8.33 -10.43 -28.02
CA LYS A 295 7.65 -11.73 -28.14
C LYS A 295 8.43 -12.88 -27.49
N ASP A 296 9.74 -12.84 -27.56
CA ASP A 296 10.66 -13.82 -26.97
C ASP A 296 11.05 -13.53 -25.52
N LYS A 297 10.47 -12.50 -24.89
CA LYS A 297 10.85 -11.99 -23.57
C LYS A 297 9.71 -12.01 -22.58
N ILE A 298 10.05 -12.23 -21.31
CA ILE A 298 9.16 -12.12 -20.16
C ILE A 298 9.87 -11.30 -19.09
N LEU A 299 9.17 -10.30 -18.54
CA LEU A 299 9.67 -9.52 -17.40
C LEU A 299 9.35 -10.25 -16.09
N MET A 300 10.39 -10.60 -15.35
CA MET A 300 10.30 -11.17 -14.01
C MET A 300 10.48 -10.07 -12.97
N ILE A 301 9.55 -9.95 -12.02
CA ILE A 301 9.65 -9.01 -10.88
C ILE A 301 9.47 -9.79 -9.57
N ASP A 302 10.42 -9.65 -8.66
CA ASP A 302 10.34 -10.19 -7.30
C ASP A 302 10.03 -9.06 -6.31
N ALA A 303 8.74 -8.89 -6.01
CA ALA A 303 8.25 -7.88 -5.08
C ALA A 303 7.98 -8.44 -3.68
N ARG A 304 8.51 -9.63 -3.33
CA ARG A 304 8.24 -10.28 -2.03
C ARG A 304 8.71 -9.46 -0.83
N ASN A 305 9.75 -8.65 -1.01
CA ASN A 305 10.34 -7.80 0.01
C ASN A 305 9.91 -6.32 -0.10
N ILE A 306 8.91 -6.01 -0.92
CA ILE A 306 8.34 -4.67 -1.02
C ILE A 306 6.97 -4.72 -0.35
N TYR A 307 6.79 -4.04 0.77
CA TYR A 307 5.52 -3.92 1.46
C TYR A 307 5.61 -2.84 2.54
N ARG A 308 4.47 -2.41 3.04
CA ARG A 308 4.31 -1.81 4.37
C ARG A 308 3.63 -2.80 5.30
N VAL A 309 4.00 -2.77 6.56
CA VAL A 309 3.31 -3.52 7.61
C VAL A 309 2.11 -2.70 8.07
N VAL A 310 0.89 -3.18 7.79
CA VAL A 310 -0.36 -2.53 8.25
C VAL A 310 -0.72 -3.03 9.65
N THR A 311 -0.57 -4.33 9.87
CA THR A 311 -0.68 -4.98 11.19
C THR A 311 0.36 -6.10 11.26
N ARG A 312 0.55 -6.71 12.44
CA ARG A 312 1.43 -7.89 12.59
C ARG A 312 1.09 -9.04 11.62
N LYS A 313 -0.15 -9.13 11.13
CA LYS A 313 -0.63 -10.19 10.22
C LYS A 313 -0.96 -9.71 8.80
N ILE A 314 -0.92 -8.41 8.52
CA ILE A 314 -1.38 -7.83 7.26
C ILE A 314 -0.31 -6.92 6.68
N ARG A 315 0.10 -7.25 5.46
CA ARG A 315 0.98 -6.45 4.60
C ARG A 315 0.15 -5.81 3.48
N ASP A 316 0.62 -4.68 3.00
CA ASP A 316 0.00 -3.95 1.90
C ASP A 316 1.07 -3.15 1.15
N PHE A 317 0.74 -2.56 0.00
CA PHE A 317 1.60 -1.56 -0.63
C PHE A 317 1.23 -0.14 -0.17
N THR A 318 2.22 0.73 0.01
CA THR A 318 1.95 2.18 -0.09
C THR A 318 1.65 2.55 -1.54
N ASP A 319 1.08 3.74 -1.76
CA ASP A 319 0.85 4.26 -3.11
C ASP A 319 2.18 4.36 -3.88
N GLU A 320 3.24 4.81 -3.23
CA GLU A 320 4.55 4.97 -3.85
C GLU A 320 5.21 3.61 -4.15
N GLN A 321 5.09 2.62 -3.27
CA GLN A 321 5.57 1.26 -3.53
C GLN A 321 4.88 0.65 -4.77
N LEU A 322 3.55 0.83 -4.89
CA LEU A 322 2.80 0.36 -6.04
C LEU A 322 3.21 1.08 -7.33
N GLN A 323 3.33 2.41 -7.29
CA GLN A 323 3.77 3.23 -8.41
C GLN A 323 5.19 2.84 -8.86
N ASN A 324 6.09 2.62 -7.90
CA ASN A 324 7.46 2.17 -8.15
C ASN A 324 7.52 0.83 -8.88
N ILE A 325 6.75 -0.17 -8.43
CA ILE A 325 6.65 -1.47 -9.11
C ILE A 325 6.05 -1.29 -10.51
N THR A 326 5.00 -0.46 -10.63
CA THR A 326 4.36 -0.16 -11.91
C THR A 326 5.33 0.50 -12.89
N ALA A 327 6.20 1.39 -12.42
CA ALA A 327 7.17 2.10 -13.24
C ALA A 327 8.20 1.16 -13.90
N ILE A 328 8.51 0.02 -13.28
CA ILE A 328 9.35 -1.03 -13.89
C ILE A 328 8.70 -1.52 -15.19
N SER A 329 7.37 -1.69 -15.21
CA SER A 329 6.65 -2.10 -16.42
C SER A 329 6.66 -1.03 -17.51
N TRP A 330 6.62 0.26 -17.13
CA TRP A 330 6.73 1.37 -18.09
C TRP A 330 8.10 1.39 -18.75
N LEU A 331 9.17 1.27 -17.96
CA LEU A 331 10.53 1.19 -18.47
C LEU A 331 10.72 -0.02 -19.39
N TYR A 332 10.22 -1.20 -18.99
CA TYR A 332 10.24 -2.40 -19.82
C TYR A 332 9.51 -2.22 -21.17
N ARG A 333 8.47 -1.38 -21.19
CA ARG A 333 7.71 -1.01 -22.39
C ARG A 333 8.31 0.18 -23.15
N GLY A 334 9.45 0.72 -22.72
CA GLY A 334 10.12 1.87 -23.35
C GLY A 334 9.47 3.23 -23.06
N GLN A 335 8.63 3.33 -22.03
CA GLN A 335 7.88 4.54 -21.66
C GLN A 335 8.65 5.38 -20.63
N SER A 336 9.86 5.81 -20.99
CA SER A 336 10.74 6.59 -20.10
C SER A 336 10.14 7.92 -19.67
N GLU A 337 9.27 8.55 -20.48
CA GLU A 337 8.59 9.79 -20.08
C GLU A 337 7.76 9.64 -18.81
N ARG A 338 7.06 8.50 -18.64
CA ARG A 338 6.21 8.25 -17.47
C ARG A 338 7.03 8.07 -16.21
N PHE A 339 8.16 7.37 -16.33
CA PHE A 339 9.12 7.21 -15.23
C PHE A 339 9.68 8.57 -14.80
N LEU A 340 10.13 9.40 -15.75
CA LEU A 340 10.65 10.74 -15.46
C LEU A 340 9.58 11.64 -14.84
N LYS A 341 8.33 11.54 -15.28
CA LYS A 341 7.21 12.25 -14.66
C LYS A 341 7.04 11.84 -13.20
N LEU A 342 7.01 10.54 -12.89
CA LEU A 342 6.88 10.04 -11.52
C LEU A 342 8.03 10.53 -10.61
N VAL A 343 9.28 10.46 -11.10
CA VAL A 343 10.44 10.99 -10.36
C VAL A 343 10.29 12.49 -10.09
N GLY A 344 9.79 13.25 -11.08
CA GLY A 344 9.49 14.67 -10.93
C GLY A 344 8.40 14.94 -9.89
N GLU A 345 7.35 14.13 -9.85
CA GLU A 345 6.28 14.22 -8.84
C GLU A 345 6.82 13.99 -7.43
N TYR A 346 7.64 12.96 -7.21
CA TYR A 346 8.27 12.73 -5.91
C TYR A 346 9.26 13.81 -5.51
N LEU A 347 10.00 14.38 -6.46
CA LEU A 347 10.85 15.54 -6.20
C LEU A 347 10.00 16.73 -5.76
N ASN A 348 8.93 17.06 -6.48
CA ASN A 348 8.02 18.15 -6.12
C ASN A 348 7.45 17.96 -4.71
N GLN A 349 6.96 16.74 -4.40
CA GLN A 349 6.44 16.42 -3.07
C GLN A 349 7.52 16.53 -1.98
N THR A 350 8.74 16.05 -2.24
CA THR A 350 9.88 16.20 -1.31
C THR A 350 10.10 17.67 -0.95
N HIS A 351 10.09 18.57 -1.93
CA HIS A 351 10.32 20.00 -1.69
C HIS A 351 9.11 20.69 -1.06
N GLN A 352 7.89 20.25 -1.38
CA GLN A 352 6.67 20.72 -0.72
C GLN A 352 6.68 20.37 0.76
N GLU A 353 6.96 19.12 1.12
CA GLU A 353 7.06 18.69 2.51
C GLU A 353 8.20 19.40 3.25
N ALA A 354 9.35 19.55 2.59
CA ALA A 354 10.48 20.29 3.15
C ALA A 354 10.13 21.77 3.42
N GLY A 355 9.32 22.38 2.57
CA GLY A 355 8.83 23.75 2.75
C GLY A 355 7.94 23.94 3.99
N ASN A 356 7.34 22.88 4.51
CA ASN A 356 6.50 22.93 5.71
C ASN A 356 7.33 22.87 7.01
N ILE A 357 8.60 22.44 6.95
CA ILE A 357 9.44 22.15 8.13
C ILE A 357 9.60 23.38 9.03
N GLU A 358 9.90 24.55 8.47
CA GLU A 358 10.06 25.77 9.27
C GLU A 358 8.81 26.09 10.09
N GLY A 359 7.64 26.05 9.43
CA GLY A 359 6.37 26.39 10.06
C GLY A 359 6.03 25.47 11.23
N VAL A 360 6.32 24.17 11.10
CA VAL A 360 6.06 23.20 12.18
C VAL A 360 7.10 23.27 13.29
N LEU A 361 8.38 23.46 12.97
CA LEU A 361 9.44 23.53 13.98
C LEU A 361 9.34 24.80 14.83
N ASN A 362 8.83 25.91 14.29
CA ASN A 362 8.59 27.13 15.06
C ASN A 362 7.49 26.95 16.14
N GLN A 363 6.64 25.93 16.03
CA GLN A 363 5.62 25.63 17.05
C GLN A 363 6.23 25.06 18.34
N LEU A 364 7.48 24.59 18.31
CA LEU A 364 8.20 24.10 19.48
C LEU A 364 8.68 25.24 20.39
N ASP A 365 8.92 26.43 19.84
CA ASP A 365 9.63 27.50 20.54
C ASP A 365 8.86 28.01 21.76
N GLN A 366 7.56 28.27 21.59
CA GLN A 366 6.72 28.80 22.67
C GLN A 366 6.56 27.82 23.85
N PRO A 367 6.16 26.55 23.66
CA PRO A 367 6.05 25.62 24.78
C PRO A 367 7.39 25.34 25.45
N LEU A 368 8.50 25.24 24.70
CA LEU A 368 9.83 25.07 25.29
C LEU A 368 10.23 26.27 26.16
N ALA A 369 10.04 27.49 25.65
CA ALA A 369 10.34 28.70 26.41
C ALA A 369 9.51 28.77 27.70
N LYS A 370 8.20 28.48 27.61
CA LYS A 370 7.30 28.52 28.76
C LYS A 370 7.64 27.48 29.82
N LEU A 371 7.90 26.23 29.41
CA LEU A 371 8.27 25.16 30.33
C LEU A 371 9.62 25.42 31.00
N THR A 372 10.60 25.91 30.25
CA THR A 372 11.91 26.28 30.79
C THR A 372 11.77 27.40 31.83
N GLU A 373 10.99 28.44 31.52
CA GLU A 373 10.65 29.52 32.46
C GLU A 373 10.00 28.98 33.75
N PHE A 374 9.01 28.07 33.62
CA PHE A 374 8.38 27.43 34.78
C PHE A 374 9.37 26.65 35.64
N PHE A 375 10.27 25.87 35.02
CA PHE A 375 11.24 25.07 35.76
C PHE A 375 12.27 25.91 36.50
N TYR A 376 12.73 27.02 35.90
CA TYR A 376 13.64 27.95 36.56
C TYR A 376 12.96 28.67 37.72
N ASN A 377 11.73 29.16 37.54
CA ASN A 377 10.95 29.78 38.63
C ASN A 377 10.74 28.80 39.79
N PHE A 378 10.46 27.53 39.48
CA PHE A 378 10.35 26.48 40.49
C PHE A 378 11.70 26.22 41.19
N ASN A 379 12.79 26.06 40.43
CA ASN A 379 14.12 25.87 40.99
C ASN A 379 14.53 27.00 41.94
N ASP A 380 14.26 28.24 41.56
CA ASP A 380 14.62 29.42 42.36
C ASP A 380 13.83 29.48 43.68
N SER A 381 12.58 29.00 43.67
CA SER A 381 11.76 28.92 44.89
C SER A 381 12.26 27.90 45.92
N LEU A 382 13.04 26.90 45.48
CA LEU A 382 13.53 25.83 46.35
C LEU A 382 14.76 26.25 47.19
N GLY A 383 15.49 27.31 46.79
CA GLY A 383 16.72 27.75 47.45
C GLY A 383 17.89 26.76 47.36
N ASP A 384 18.96 26.95 48.13
CA ASP A 384 20.15 26.08 48.12
C ASP A 384 19.98 24.76 48.90
N SER A 385 18.94 24.67 49.72
CA SER A 385 18.65 23.54 50.61
C SER A 385 17.14 23.48 50.88
N LEU A 386 16.50 22.33 50.61
CA LEU A 386 15.06 22.16 50.89
C LEU A 386 14.82 22.12 52.41
N PRO A 387 14.06 23.06 53.00
CA PRO A 387 13.75 23.03 54.43
C PRO A 387 12.61 22.01 54.69
N LEU A 388 12.88 20.72 54.53
CA LEU A 388 11.82 19.71 54.51
C LEU A 388 11.47 19.12 55.87
N LEU A 389 12.26 19.28 56.93
CA LEU A 389 12.05 18.48 58.15
C LEU A 389 12.24 19.33 59.39
N LYS A 390 11.13 19.59 60.09
CA LYS A 390 11.16 20.22 61.42
C LYS A 390 10.76 19.27 62.55
N ASN A 391 10.44 18.00 62.25
CA ASN A 391 9.77 17.07 63.19
C ASN A 391 10.14 15.58 63.05
N LEU A 392 11.30 15.20 62.48
CA LEU A 392 11.74 13.79 62.42
C LEU A 392 12.85 13.49 63.45
N PRO A 393 13.06 12.21 63.83
CA PRO A 393 14.25 11.76 64.53
C PRO A 393 15.53 12.12 63.76
N GLU A 394 16.59 12.51 64.46
CA GLU A 394 17.87 13.03 63.91
C GLU A 394 18.49 12.16 62.79
N VAL A 395 18.35 10.83 62.88
CA VAL A 395 18.84 9.88 61.85
C VAL A 395 17.94 9.83 60.61
N GLU A 396 16.62 9.92 60.79
CA GLU A 396 15.66 9.99 59.68
C GLU A 396 15.74 11.35 58.98
N GLU A 397 16.05 12.41 59.72
CA GLU A 397 16.30 13.75 59.20
C GLU A 397 17.51 13.78 58.27
N LEU A 398 18.65 13.23 58.69
CA LEU A 398 19.87 13.12 57.88
C LEU A 398 19.65 12.32 56.58
N VAL A 399 18.96 11.18 56.67
CA VAL A 399 18.68 10.34 55.49
C VAL A 399 17.74 11.04 54.50
N ALA A 400 16.71 11.72 55.01
CA ALA A 400 15.75 12.41 54.17
C ALA A 400 16.30 13.72 53.58
N GLU A 401 17.22 14.39 54.27
CA GLU A 401 17.98 15.53 53.74
C GLU A 401 18.91 15.12 52.58
N ASP A 402 19.63 13.99 52.71
CA ASP A 402 20.49 13.45 51.65
C ASP A 402 19.68 13.08 50.39
N ILE A 403 18.53 12.43 50.57
CA ILE A 403 17.61 12.11 49.47
C ILE A 403 17.06 13.39 48.81
N ALA A 404 16.69 14.41 49.60
CA ALA A 404 16.20 15.68 49.07
C ALA A 404 17.28 16.41 48.26
N ASN A 405 18.51 16.45 48.75
CA ASN A 405 19.65 17.04 48.05
C ASN A 405 19.99 16.27 46.76
N GLN A 406 19.91 14.94 46.78
CA GLN A 406 20.09 14.11 45.59
C GLN A 406 19.02 14.40 44.53
N ASN A 407 17.75 14.53 44.95
CA ASN A 407 16.64 14.84 44.04
C ASN A 407 16.74 16.26 43.45
N LEU A 408 17.15 17.24 44.26
CA LEU A 408 17.41 18.61 43.82
C LEU A 408 18.57 18.66 42.81
N GLY A 409 19.66 17.95 43.11
CA GLY A 409 20.80 17.81 42.19
C GLY A 409 20.41 17.17 40.86
N ALA A 410 19.57 16.12 40.89
CA ALA A 410 19.06 15.48 39.69
C ALA A 410 18.16 16.42 38.86
N PHE A 411 17.31 17.23 39.52
CA PHE A 411 16.48 18.22 38.85
C PHE A 411 17.34 19.30 38.17
N ARG A 412 18.26 19.92 38.91
CA ARG A 412 19.19 20.93 38.40
C ARG A 412 20.06 20.41 37.26
N GLY A 413 20.56 19.18 37.37
CA GLY A 413 21.28 18.50 36.29
C GLY A 413 20.43 18.39 35.03
N THR A 414 19.17 17.97 35.16
CA THR A 414 18.23 17.89 34.03
C THR A 414 17.93 19.27 33.43
N LEU A 415 17.83 20.33 34.24
CA LEU A 415 17.63 21.70 33.73
C LEU A 415 18.84 22.24 32.96
N ASN A 416 20.05 21.93 33.42
CA ASN A 416 21.27 22.29 32.71
C ASN A 416 21.37 21.57 31.37
N GLU A 417 21.06 20.25 31.35
CA GLU A 417 20.96 19.46 30.12
C GLU A 417 19.92 20.05 29.16
N LEU A 418 18.71 20.35 29.66
CA LEU A 418 17.62 20.94 28.86
C LEU A 418 18.02 22.29 28.27
N THR A 419 18.69 23.14 29.05
CA THR A 419 19.07 24.49 28.59
C THR A 419 20.13 24.42 27.51
N ALA A 420 21.16 23.59 27.70
CA ALA A 420 22.18 23.34 26.68
C ALA A 420 21.54 22.77 25.40
N GLU A 421 20.61 21.83 25.53
CA GLU A 421 19.91 21.22 24.38
C GLU A 421 19.01 22.23 23.66
N VAL A 422 18.32 23.13 24.37
CA VAL A 422 17.52 24.21 23.76
C VAL A 422 18.41 25.18 22.96
N GLU A 423 19.58 25.55 23.49
CA GLU A 423 20.54 26.42 22.80
C GLU A 423 21.12 25.74 21.54
N GLU A 424 21.50 24.47 21.65
CA GLU A 424 22.01 23.67 20.54
C GLU A 424 20.94 23.48 19.46
N PHE A 425 19.75 23.04 19.84
CA PHE A 425 18.61 22.89 18.92
C PHE A 425 18.29 24.20 18.21
N THR A 426 18.24 25.32 18.93
CA THR A 426 17.95 26.64 18.32
C THR A 426 19.00 27.01 17.27
N THR A 427 20.27 26.74 17.57
CA THR A 427 21.39 27.00 16.66
C THR A 427 21.32 26.13 15.41
N VAL A 428 21.13 24.82 15.60
CA VAL A 428 21.02 23.84 14.50
C VAL A 428 19.78 24.14 13.65
N LYS A 429 18.60 24.33 14.27
CA LYS A 429 17.35 24.68 13.62
C LYS A 429 17.51 25.89 12.71
N LYS A 430 18.09 26.97 13.21
CA LYS A 430 18.29 28.21 12.44
C LYS A 430 19.17 27.99 11.21
N LYS A 431 20.26 27.24 11.36
CA LYS A 431 21.18 26.92 10.25
C LYS A 431 20.48 26.07 9.19
N VAL A 432 19.87 24.95 9.59
CA VAL A 432 19.21 24.02 8.66
C VAL A 432 18.06 24.69 7.92
N ILE A 433 17.23 25.49 8.60
CA ILE A 433 16.15 26.24 7.95
C ILE A 433 16.70 27.23 6.92
N SER A 434 17.74 27.99 7.27
CA SER A 434 18.37 28.95 6.35
C SER A 434 18.90 28.25 5.08
N ASP A 435 19.65 27.16 5.25
CA ASP A 435 20.22 26.41 4.13
C ASP A 435 19.11 25.77 3.27
N LEU A 436 18.07 25.25 3.91
CA LEU A 436 16.92 24.65 3.23
C LEU A 436 16.11 25.68 2.44
N GLN A 437 15.89 26.88 2.98
CA GLN A 437 15.21 27.97 2.28
C GLN A 437 15.96 28.40 1.01
N LEU A 438 17.30 28.47 1.07
CA LEU A 438 18.13 28.76 -0.10
C LEU A 438 17.97 27.66 -1.17
N HIS A 439 17.95 26.40 -0.76
CA HIS A 439 17.71 25.27 -1.66
C HIS A 439 16.30 25.30 -2.27
N LEU A 440 15.27 25.59 -1.48
CA LEU A 440 13.89 25.72 -1.96
C LEU A 440 13.72 26.91 -2.92
N ALA A 441 14.43 28.02 -2.71
CA ALA A 441 14.48 29.13 -3.65
C ALA A 441 15.14 28.71 -4.96
N TRP A 442 16.30 28.06 -4.89
CA TRP A 442 16.99 27.50 -6.06
C TRP A 442 16.09 26.53 -6.84
N PHE A 443 15.42 25.61 -6.14
CA PHE A 443 14.46 24.67 -6.74
C PHE A 443 13.33 25.40 -7.47
N ARG A 444 12.79 26.48 -6.87
CA ARG A 444 11.76 27.31 -7.49
C ARG A 444 12.20 27.98 -8.78
N GLU A 445 13.41 28.48 -8.80
CA GLU A 445 13.96 29.19 -9.95
C GLU A 445 14.39 28.24 -11.08
N ASN A 446 14.88 27.04 -10.75
CA ASN A 446 15.55 26.15 -11.72
C ASN A 446 14.72 24.93 -12.12
N LEU A 447 13.79 24.48 -11.27
CA LEU A 447 13.15 23.15 -11.40
C LEU A 447 11.63 23.15 -11.22
N THR A 448 11.06 24.21 -10.67
CA THR A 448 9.60 24.40 -10.68
C THR A 448 9.02 24.63 -12.09
N PRO A 449 9.79 25.02 -13.14
CA PRO A 449 9.31 24.92 -14.51
C PRO A 449 9.68 23.56 -15.14
N LEU A 450 9.81 22.45 -14.39
CA LEU A 450 9.65 21.13 -15.01
C LEU A 450 8.19 21.08 -15.52
N PRO A 451 7.95 21.25 -16.83
CA PRO A 451 6.60 21.42 -17.31
C PRO A 451 5.79 20.14 -17.01
N PRO A 452 4.45 20.21 -16.87
CA PRO A 452 3.65 19.04 -17.20
C PRO A 452 4.06 18.63 -18.62
N PHE A 453 4.73 17.49 -18.73
CA PHE A 453 5.36 17.09 -19.99
C PHE A 453 4.33 17.09 -21.13
N PRO A 454 4.68 17.60 -22.32
CA PRO A 454 3.80 17.49 -23.47
C PRO A 454 3.53 16.01 -23.74
N THR A 455 2.26 15.65 -23.90
CA THR A 455 1.85 14.36 -24.46
C THR A 455 2.51 14.21 -25.83
N ARG A 456 3.33 13.17 -26.01
CA ARG A 456 3.97 12.90 -27.31
C ARG A 456 2.91 12.47 -28.33
N GLU A 457 2.95 13.06 -29.52
CA GLU A 457 2.32 12.52 -30.73
C GLU A 457 2.91 11.13 -31.04
N GLU A 458 2.05 10.21 -31.48
CA GLU A 458 2.39 8.84 -31.84
C GLU A 458 3.51 8.78 -32.91
N GLY A 459 4.58 8.02 -32.68
CA GLY A 459 5.49 7.56 -33.75
C GLY A 459 6.97 8.01 -33.73
N LYS A 460 7.54 8.53 -32.63
CA LYS A 460 9.00 8.77 -32.51
C LYS A 460 9.70 7.75 -31.60
N ASP A 461 10.92 7.38 -31.98
CA ASP A 461 11.83 6.42 -31.32
C ASP A 461 11.92 6.59 -29.78
N ASN A 462 11.84 5.46 -29.07
CA ASN A 462 11.82 5.34 -27.61
C ASN A 462 13.19 5.59 -26.95
N ASN A 463 14.29 5.58 -27.71
CA ASN A 463 15.65 5.74 -27.15
C ASN A 463 16.24 7.16 -27.23
N SER A 464 15.52 8.12 -27.82
CA SER A 464 16.01 9.51 -27.89
C SER A 464 15.75 10.24 -26.56
N PRO A 465 16.73 10.92 -25.95
CA PRO A 465 16.51 11.69 -24.74
C PRO A 465 15.40 12.72 -24.95
N LEU A 466 14.47 12.81 -24.01
CA LEU A 466 13.47 13.87 -23.97
C LEU A 466 14.19 15.21 -23.71
N LEU A 467 14.39 15.97 -24.78
CA LEU A 467 14.97 17.31 -24.72
C LEU A 467 13.88 18.32 -24.32
N ILE A 468 14.20 19.20 -23.37
CA ILE A 468 13.32 20.31 -22.98
C ILE A 468 13.49 21.44 -24.00
N GLY A 469 12.40 22.15 -24.33
CA GLY A 469 12.40 23.31 -25.23
C GLY A 469 13.30 24.46 -24.77
N GLU A 470 13.52 25.42 -25.69
CA GLU A 470 14.51 26.50 -25.62
C GLU A 470 14.53 27.23 -24.26
N GLY A 471 15.65 27.11 -23.53
CA GLY A 471 15.89 27.87 -22.29
C GLY A 471 16.79 27.21 -21.23
N LEU A 472 17.02 25.89 -21.28
CA LEU A 472 17.77 25.14 -20.24
C LEU A 472 19.08 24.46 -20.72
N GLY A 473 19.53 24.74 -21.94
CA GLY A 473 20.71 24.09 -22.55
C GLY A 473 20.45 22.64 -22.98
N GLU A 474 21.47 21.98 -23.54
CA GLU A 474 21.43 20.59 -24.07
C GLU A 474 21.19 19.48 -23.02
N ARG A 475 20.85 19.84 -21.78
CA ARG A 475 20.73 18.90 -20.65
C ARG A 475 19.40 18.16 -20.67
N SER A 476 19.44 16.87 -20.38
CA SER A 476 18.25 16.02 -20.28
C SER A 476 17.49 16.23 -18.95
N ILE A 477 16.19 15.95 -18.95
CA ILE A 477 15.33 15.96 -17.75
C ILE A 477 15.92 15.10 -16.63
N ASN A 478 16.44 13.92 -16.98
CA ASN A 478 17.01 12.99 -16.00
C ASN A 478 18.22 13.59 -15.28
N GLU A 479 19.14 14.24 -16.01
CA GLU A 479 20.31 14.90 -15.40
C GLU A 479 19.90 16.04 -14.46
N ILE A 480 18.88 16.80 -14.85
CA ILE A 480 18.31 17.89 -14.05
C ILE A 480 17.69 17.32 -12.75
N GLN A 481 16.91 16.25 -12.84
CA GLN A 481 16.30 15.57 -11.69
C GLN A 481 17.35 14.95 -10.77
N LYS A 482 18.41 14.35 -11.32
CA LYS A 482 19.54 13.82 -10.53
C LYS A 482 20.29 14.92 -9.79
N GLU A 483 20.55 16.05 -10.45
CA GLU A 483 21.18 17.22 -9.81
C GLU A 483 20.32 17.70 -8.63
N CYS A 484 19.01 17.82 -8.84
CA CYS A 484 18.07 18.17 -7.77
C CYS A 484 18.16 17.21 -6.59
N ALA A 485 18.09 15.91 -6.86
CA ALA A 485 18.13 14.86 -5.84
C ALA A 485 19.45 14.89 -5.06
N ALA A 486 20.58 15.12 -5.76
CA ALA A 486 21.90 15.21 -5.16
C ALA A 486 22.05 16.46 -4.29
N LYS A 487 21.56 17.62 -4.75
CA LYS A 487 21.56 18.86 -3.94
C LYS A 487 20.71 18.72 -2.69
N PHE A 488 19.57 18.04 -2.76
CA PHE A 488 18.74 17.81 -1.58
C PHE A 488 19.38 16.80 -0.60
N ALA A 489 20.19 15.86 -1.07
CA ALA A 489 20.74 14.78 -0.25
C ALA A 489 21.59 15.29 0.95
N VAL A 490 22.18 16.48 0.86
CA VAL A 490 22.94 17.10 1.96
C VAL A 490 22.09 17.42 3.19
N PHE A 491 20.77 17.54 3.02
CA PHE A 491 19.84 17.82 4.11
C PHE A 491 19.40 16.57 4.87
N ILE A 492 19.54 15.36 4.29
CA ILE A 492 19.13 14.10 4.94
C ILE A 492 19.74 13.96 6.35
N PRO A 493 21.08 14.03 6.53
CA PRO A 493 21.66 13.93 7.87
C PRO A 493 21.24 15.09 8.78
N GLN A 494 21.07 16.30 8.23
CA GLN A 494 20.67 17.48 9.00
C GLN A 494 19.25 17.35 9.57
N LEU A 495 18.33 16.83 8.75
CA LEU A 495 16.95 16.56 9.16
C LEU A 495 16.87 15.45 10.20
N LYS A 496 17.66 14.38 10.06
CA LYS A 496 17.79 13.33 11.09
C LYS A 496 18.38 13.89 12.40
N THR A 497 19.35 14.79 12.33
CA THR A 497 19.88 15.49 13.50
C THR A 497 18.80 16.33 14.20
N LEU A 498 18.00 17.10 13.45
CA LEU A 498 16.87 17.84 14.03
C LEU A 498 15.87 16.93 14.72
N GLN A 499 15.51 15.79 14.10
CA GLN A 499 14.63 14.80 14.70
C GLN A 499 15.18 14.28 16.04
N LYS A 500 16.50 14.05 16.13
CA LYS A 500 17.17 13.64 17.37
C LYS A 500 17.03 14.71 18.46
N HIS A 501 17.33 15.97 18.15
CA HIS A 501 17.18 17.07 19.11
C HIS A 501 15.74 17.23 19.60
N ILE A 502 14.75 17.15 18.71
CA ILE A 502 13.33 17.23 19.07
C ILE A 502 12.95 16.13 20.07
N ASN A 503 13.44 14.91 19.85
CA ASN A 503 13.20 13.79 20.77
C ASN A 503 13.91 13.98 22.11
N GLU A 504 15.14 14.48 22.13
CA GLU A 504 15.87 14.70 23.38
C GLU A 504 15.26 15.84 24.20
N LEU A 505 14.86 16.95 23.56
CA LEU A 505 14.10 18.03 24.21
C LEU A 505 12.84 17.52 24.89
N HIS A 506 12.04 16.72 24.17
CA HIS A 506 10.82 16.12 24.71
C HIS A 506 11.09 15.22 25.91
N LYS A 507 12.15 14.42 25.84
CA LYS A 507 12.59 13.52 26.92
C LYS A 507 13.04 14.31 28.15
N LEU A 508 13.86 15.35 27.98
CA LEU A 508 14.38 16.18 29.05
C LEU A 508 13.26 16.97 29.75
N VAL A 509 12.33 17.54 28.99
CA VAL A 509 11.14 18.21 29.55
C VAL A 509 10.33 17.25 30.42
N ASN A 510 10.02 16.05 29.92
CA ASN A 510 9.22 15.09 30.67
C ASN A 510 9.96 14.56 31.91
N ARG A 511 11.27 14.38 31.83
CA ARG A 511 12.12 14.05 32.98
C ARG A 511 12.11 15.16 34.03
N ALA A 512 12.20 16.43 33.63
CA ALA A 512 12.14 17.57 34.53
C ALA A 512 10.80 17.62 35.27
N VAL A 513 9.68 17.46 34.55
CA VAL A 513 8.34 17.39 35.16
C VAL A 513 8.22 16.21 36.12
N GLU A 514 8.70 15.04 35.73
CA GLU A 514 8.65 13.85 36.59
C GLU A 514 9.40 14.06 37.91
N ILE A 515 10.62 14.60 37.85
CA ILE A 515 11.43 14.88 39.04
C ILE A 515 10.74 15.94 39.90
N ALA A 516 10.28 17.05 39.30
CA ALA A 516 9.59 18.11 40.02
C ALA A 516 8.35 17.59 40.75
N GLU A 517 7.47 16.88 40.06
CA GLU A 517 6.19 16.43 40.62
C GLU A 517 6.33 15.27 41.60
N LYS A 518 7.14 14.25 41.27
CA LYS A 518 7.20 13.01 42.05
C LYS A 518 8.26 13.04 43.15
N LYS A 519 9.39 13.73 42.91
CA LYS A 519 10.54 13.70 43.82
C LYS A 519 10.69 14.97 44.66
N LEU A 520 10.24 16.12 44.13
CA LEU A 520 10.28 17.42 44.81
C LEU A 520 8.89 17.91 45.24
N GLU A 521 7.86 17.06 45.07
CA GLU A 521 6.47 17.33 45.45
C GLU A 521 5.94 18.68 44.93
N ALA A 522 6.35 19.11 43.73
CA ALA A 522 6.08 20.44 43.19
C ALA A 522 4.58 20.81 43.24
N ARG A 523 3.68 19.83 43.06
CA ARG A 523 2.22 20.02 43.13
C ARG A 523 1.70 20.55 44.47
N LYS A 524 2.48 20.46 45.55
CA LYS A 524 2.14 21.01 46.86
C LYS A 524 2.63 22.45 47.06
N GLN A 525 3.43 22.97 46.13
CA GLN A 525 4.05 24.30 46.23
C GLN A 525 3.22 25.32 45.44
N GLU A 526 3.04 26.52 46.01
CA GLU A 526 2.23 27.59 45.39
C GLU A 526 2.78 28.08 44.06
N VAL A 527 4.11 28.01 43.87
CA VAL A 527 4.79 28.44 42.65
C VAL A 527 4.55 27.51 41.44
N TRP A 528 4.02 26.30 41.66
CA TRP A 528 3.83 25.30 40.62
C TRP A 528 2.39 25.28 40.10
N ASP A 529 2.15 25.91 38.95
CA ASP A 529 0.87 25.82 38.24
C ASP A 529 0.80 24.55 37.37
N ASN A 530 0.27 23.48 37.94
CA ASN A 530 0.09 22.21 37.22
C ASN A 530 -0.81 22.32 35.98
N LYS A 531 -1.75 23.29 35.92
CA LYS A 531 -2.62 23.46 34.74
C LYS A 531 -1.81 24.05 33.58
N GLU A 532 -1.00 25.06 33.85
CA GLU A 532 -0.16 25.69 32.82
C GLU A 532 0.99 24.77 32.38
N VAL A 533 1.63 24.03 33.29
CA VAL A 533 2.64 23.01 32.93
C VAL A 533 2.04 21.97 31.98
N LYS A 534 0.89 21.38 32.30
CA LYS A 534 0.23 20.39 31.43
C LYS A 534 -0.19 20.96 30.08
N LYS A 535 -0.69 22.20 30.06
CA LYS A 535 -1.06 22.89 28.81
C LYS A 535 0.13 23.01 27.87
N HIS A 536 1.29 23.44 28.38
CA HIS A 536 2.49 23.57 27.55
C HIS A 536 3.16 22.24 27.23
N GLN A 537 3.08 21.22 28.10
CA GLN A 537 3.48 19.86 27.75
C GLN A 537 2.65 19.29 26.58
N ASN A 538 1.32 19.39 26.63
CA ASN A 538 0.46 18.92 25.55
C ASN A 538 0.73 19.67 24.23
N ALA A 539 1.03 20.97 24.32
CA ALA A 539 1.43 21.76 23.16
C ALA A 539 2.79 21.30 22.61
N LEU A 540 3.76 20.98 23.47
CA LEU A 540 5.03 20.39 23.07
C LEU A 540 4.85 19.03 22.40
N ASP A 541 4.01 18.15 22.96
CA ASP A 541 3.70 16.84 22.40
C ASP A 541 3.16 16.98 20.97
N THR A 542 2.17 17.87 20.79
CA THR A 542 1.57 18.14 19.48
C THR A 542 2.59 18.71 18.48
N ALA A 543 3.39 19.68 18.91
CA ALA A 543 4.41 20.30 18.06
C ALA A 543 5.53 19.31 17.69
N LYS A 544 5.93 18.46 18.63
CA LYS A 544 6.90 17.37 18.42
C LYS A 544 6.38 16.39 17.38
N ASP A 545 5.17 15.88 17.56
CA ASP A 545 4.58 14.90 16.64
C ASP A 545 4.45 15.48 15.22
N THR A 546 3.99 16.73 15.12
CA THR A 546 3.87 17.44 13.83
C THR A 546 5.24 17.68 13.18
N GLY A 547 6.24 18.11 13.97
CA GLY A 547 7.60 18.35 13.48
C GLY A 547 8.30 17.07 13.01
N ILE A 548 8.21 15.99 13.79
CA ILE A 548 8.74 14.68 13.42
C ILE A 548 8.04 14.15 12.17
N PHE A 549 6.71 14.28 12.09
CA PHE A 549 5.94 13.85 10.93
C PHE A 549 6.39 14.56 9.65
N ALA A 550 6.58 15.89 9.68
CA ALA A 550 7.04 16.65 8.52
C ALA A 550 8.45 16.23 8.06
N ILE A 551 9.36 16.01 9.02
CA ILE A 551 10.71 15.50 8.74
C ILE A 551 10.63 14.11 8.10
N LYS A 552 9.90 13.17 8.72
CA LYS A 552 9.74 11.80 8.20
C LYS A 552 9.10 11.77 6.82
N SER A 553 8.06 12.58 6.59
CA SER A 553 7.38 12.67 5.29
C SER A 553 8.32 13.19 4.19
N THR A 554 9.12 14.22 4.51
CA THR A 554 10.15 14.74 3.61
C THR A 554 11.20 13.67 3.26
N LEU A 555 11.71 12.97 4.27
CA LEU A 555 12.71 11.91 4.09
C LEU A 555 12.15 10.72 3.32
N TYR A 556 10.91 10.33 3.60
CA TYR A 556 10.22 9.24 2.90
C TYR A 556 10.09 9.54 1.41
N MET A 557 9.62 10.73 1.02
CA MET A 557 9.51 11.10 -0.40
C MET A 557 10.87 11.17 -1.07
N LYS A 558 11.89 11.70 -0.37
CA LYS A 558 13.26 11.68 -0.87
C LYS A 558 13.78 10.25 -1.07
N ALA A 559 13.40 9.30 -0.21
CA ALA A 559 13.74 7.90 -0.33
C ALA A 559 13.10 7.26 -1.56
N GLN A 560 11.87 7.62 -1.94
CA GLN A 560 11.24 7.13 -3.18
C GLN A 560 12.00 7.59 -4.44
N VAL A 561 12.45 8.86 -4.47
CA VAL A 561 13.32 9.36 -5.54
C VAL A 561 14.61 8.54 -5.61
N THR A 562 15.26 8.32 -4.47
CA THR A 562 16.48 7.50 -4.39
C THR A 562 16.22 6.06 -4.85
N TRP A 563 15.08 5.48 -4.46
CA TRP A 563 14.72 4.11 -4.79
C TRP A 563 14.67 3.89 -6.30
N LEU A 564 14.01 4.80 -7.04
CA LEU A 564 13.90 4.76 -8.49
C LEU A 564 15.23 5.08 -9.19
N GLN A 565 15.88 6.19 -8.84
CA GLN A 565 17.10 6.64 -9.53
C GLN A 565 18.31 5.75 -9.27
N SER A 566 18.41 5.10 -8.11
CA SER A 566 19.50 4.14 -7.83
C SER A 566 19.38 2.85 -8.64
N ARG A 567 18.15 2.44 -8.97
CA ARG A 567 17.84 1.20 -9.70
C ARG A 567 17.78 1.40 -11.20
N PHE A 568 17.32 2.57 -11.64
CA PHE A 568 17.18 2.94 -13.05
C PHE A 568 17.83 4.31 -13.30
N PRO A 569 19.16 4.42 -13.13
CA PRO A 569 19.86 5.70 -13.22
C PRO A 569 19.61 6.37 -14.56
N ASP A 570 19.56 5.64 -15.67
CA ASP A 570 19.45 6.26 -16.99
C ASP A 570 17.99 6.44 -17.46
N ALA A 571 17.02 6.26 -16.56
CA ALA A 571 15.59 6.31 -16.85
C ALA A 571 15.16 5.38 -18.00
N VAL A 572 15.90 4.28 -18.16
CA VAL A 572 15.62 3.18 -19.08
C VAL A 572 15.63 1.88 -18.30
N PHE A 573 14.98 0.85 -18.84
CA PHE A 573 14.98 -0.46 -18.19
C PHE A 573 16.40 -1.04 -18.12
N MET A 574 16.74 -1.58 -16.96
CA MET A 574 17.88 -2.45 -16.77
C MET A 574 17.53 -3.53 -15.75
N ASP A 575 18.21 -4.67 -15.82
CA ASP A 575 18.07 -5.72 -14.82
C ASP A 575 18.57 -5.20 -13.45
N VAL A 576 17.79 -5.44 -12.40
CA VAL A 576 18.12 -5.05 -11.03
C VAL A 576 18.18 -6.31 -10.18
N PRO A 577 19.39 -6.70 -9.69
CA PRO A 577 19.55 -7.90 -8.86
C PRO A 577 18.60 -7.92 -7.66
N GLY A 578 17.92 -9.05 -7.46
CA GLY A 578 16.93 -9.24 -6.41
C GLY A 578 15.58 -8.57 -6.63
N LEU A 579 15.38 -7.82 -7.73
CA LEU A 579 14.14 -7.09 -7.99
C LEU A 579 13.53 -7.42 -9.34
N CYS A 580 14.25 -7.23 -10.45
CA CYS A 580 13.66 -7.45 -11.77
C CYS A 580 14.68 -7.89 -12.82
N LYS A 581 14.21 -8.68 -13.79
CA LYS A 581 15.01 -9.17 -14.90
C LYS A 581 14.15 -9.46 -16.13
N VAL A 582 14.62 -9.09 -17.31
CA VAL A 582 14.04 -9.58 -18.56
C VAL A 582 14.70 -10.90 -18.95
N VAL A 583 13.89 -11.95 -19.12
CA VAL A 583 14.37 -13.29 -19.47
C VAL A 583 13.82 -13.73 -20.80
N THR A 584 14.61 -14.49 -21.55
CA THR A 584 14.19 -15.07 -22.82
C THR A 584 13.44 -16.38 -22.62
N LEU A 585 12.67 -16.81 -23.63
CA LEU A 585 12.03 -18.13 -23.61
C LEU A 585 13.05 -19.27 -23.47
N ASP A 586 14.25 -19.13 -24.03
CA ASP A 586 15.34 -20.09 -23.87
C ASP A 586 15.82 -20.17 -22.42
N ASN A 587 15.97 -19.02 -21.74
CA ASN A 587 16.28 -19.02 -20.30
C ASN A 587 15.20 -19.75 -19.49
N ILE A 588 13.94 -19.54 -19.85
CA ILE A 588 12.81 -20.20 -19.17
C ILE A 588 12.81 -21.71 -19.45
N ALA A 589 13.13 -22.14 -20.67
CA ALA A 589 13.26 -23.55 -21.00
C ALA A 589 14.40 -24.23 -20.21
N HIS A 590 15.53 -23.53 -20.02
CA HIS A 590 16.63 -24.00 -19.18
C HIS A 590 16.24 -24.14 -17.70
N GLU A 591 15.32 -23.30 -17.21
CA GLU A 591 14.75 -23.36 -15.86
C GLU A 591 13.48 -24.22 -15.78
N ASP A 592 13.37 -25.22 -16.65
CA ASP A 592 12.29 -26.20 -16.68
C ASP A 592 10.88 -25.59 -16.81
N TYR A 593 10.80 -24.46 -17.53
CA TYR A 593 9.62 -23.63 -17.71
C TYR A 593 9.07 -23.02 -16.41
N SER A 594 9.86 -22.92 -15.34
CA SER A 594 9.45 -22.20 -14.13
C SER A 594 9.23 -20.72 -14.45
N LEU A 595 8.16 -20.13 -13.92
CA LEU A 595 7.89 -18.70 -14.00
C LEU A 595 8.10 -18.01 -12.65
N THR A 596 8.87 -18.60 -11.74
CA THR A 596 9.15 -18.00 -10.42
C THR A 596 10.23 -16.92 -10.54
N PRO A 597 9.91 -15.61 -10.41
CA PRO A 597 10.86 -14.51 -10.59
C PRO A 597 12.14 -14.63 -9.77
N GLY A 598 12.05 -15.11 -8.52
CA GLY A 598 13.19 -15.30 -7.62
C GLY A 598 14.31 -16.19 -8.17
N ARG A 599 14.02 -17.08 -9.14
CA ARG A 599 15.06 -17.89 -9.83
C ARG A 599 15.91 -17.07 -10.79
N TYR A 600 15.36 -15.98 -11.32
CA TYR A 600 15.96 -15.21 -12.40
C TYR A 600 16.66 -13.96 -11.92
N VAL A 601 16.09 -13.26 -10.93
CA VAL A 601 16.57 -11.95 -10.48
C VAL A 601 17.81 -12.04 -9.59
N GLY A 602 18.16 -13.23 -9.09
CA GLY A 602 19.28 -13.42 -8.16
C GLY A 602 19.03 -12.79 -6.78
N VAL A 603 20.10 -12.55 -6.03
CA VAL A 603 20.04 -11.91 -4.71
C VAL A 603 20.51 -10.46 -4.86
N GLY A 604 19.65 -9.52 -4.47
CA GLY A 604 20.02 -8.11 -4.37
C GLY A 604 20.84 -7.88 -3.12
N ILE A 605 21.90 -7.09 -3.22
CA ILE A 605 22.46 -6.42 -2.04
C ILE A 605 21.45 -5.35 -1.65
N ALA A 606 21.12 -5.22 -0.38
CA ALA A 606 20.27 -4.15 0.16
C ALA A 606 20.97 -2.78 0.03
N ALA A 607 21.25 -2.37 -1.20
CA ALA A 607 21.92 -1.13 -1.51
C ALA A 607 20.91 0.01 -1.30
N GLY A 608 21.13 0.77 -0.23
CA GLY A 608 20.34 1.95 0.11
C GLY A 608 19.34 1.80 1.25
N GLU A 609 19.36 0.69 2.00
CA GLU A 609 18.73 0.67 3.33
C GLU A 609 19.63 1.47 4.26
N ASP A 610 19.11 2.54 4.86
CA ASP A 610 19.85 3.25 5.90
C ASP A 610 19.79 2.47 7.24
N GLU A 611 20.57 2.89 8.23
CA GLU A 611 20.66 2.19 9.52
C GLU A 611 19.30 2.10 10.24
N GLU A 612 18.39 3.04 9.96
CA GLU A 612 17.03 3.08 10.50
C GLU A 612 16.13 2.06 9.79
N ASP A 613 16.25 1.92 8.47
CA ASP A 613 15.58 0.87 7.69
C ASP A 613 16.00 -0.53 8.15
N ILE A 614 17.28 -0.73 8.44
CA ILE A 614 17.81 -2.01 8.95
C ILE A 614 17.27 -2.29 10.35
N GLU A 615 17.22 -1.29 11.24
CA GLU A 615 16.71 -1.46 12.60
C GLU A 615 15.19 -1.72 12.60
N GLU A 616 14.42 -1.02 11.77
CA GLU A 616 12.99 -1.30 11.58
C GLU A 616 12.79 -2.72 11.04
N ARG A 617 13.57 -3.12 10.02
CA ARG A 617 13.51 -4.47 9.47
C ARG A 617 13.90 -5.56 10.48
N LEU A 618 14.87 -5.30 11.36
CA LEU A 618 15.23 -6.22 12.46
C LEU A 618 14.10 -6.32 13.50
N LYS A 619 13.46 -5.20 13.86
CA LYS A 619 12.28 -5.20 14.74
C LYS A 619 11.13 -5.97 14.10
N GLU A 620 10.90 -5.80 12.80
CA GLU A 620 9.90 -6.55 12.04
C GLU A 620 10.18 -8.05 12.06
N ILE A 621 11.41 -8.47 11.72
CA ILE A 621 11.83 -9.88 11.76
C ILE A 621 11.62 -10.45 13.16
N HIS A 622 11.91 -9.68 14.22
CA HIS A 622 11.68 -10.11 15.59
C HIS A 622 10.19 -10.32 15.91
N LEU A 623 9.31 -9.42 15.46
CA LEU A 623 7.86 -9.53 15.62
C LEU A 623 7.26 -10.70 14.81
N GLU A 624 7.76 -10.92 13.59
CA GLU A 624 7.36 -12.04 12.74
C GLU A 624 7.81 -13.37 13.35
N LEU A 625 9.05 -13.47 13.83
CA LEU A 625 9.57 -14.64 14.54
C LEU A 625 8.73 -14.95 15.79
N ALA A 626 8.35 -13.92 16.56
CA ALA A 626 7.45 -14.09 17.69
C ALA A 626 6.07 -14.64 17.27
N SER A 627 5.53 -14.19 16.13
CA SER A 627 4.24 -14.67 15.58
C SER A 627 4.33 -16.12 15.12
N LEU A 628 5.39 -16.46 14.40
CA LEU A 628 5.62 -17.83 13.93
C LEU A 628 5.79 -18.81 15.09
N ASN A 629 6.45 -18.39 16.17
CA ASN A 629 6.55 -19.21 17.38
C ASN A 629 5.19 -19.43 18.05
N GLU A 630 4.35 -18.40 18.12
CA GLU A 630 2.99 -18.50 18.68
C GLU A 630 2.12 -19.46 17.86
N GLU A 631 2.13 -19.32 16.52
CA GLU A 631 1.42 -20.22 15.61
C GLU A 631 1.97 -21.66 15.66
N ALA A 632 3.29 -21.83 15.79
CA ALA A 632 3.89 -23.15 15.94
C ALA A 632 3.45 -23.85 17.23
N VAL A 633 3.28 -23.10 18.33
CA VAL A 633 2.74 -23.62 19.59
C VAL A 633 1.28 -24.05 19.42
N GLU A 634 0.44 -23.22 18.80
CA GLU A 634 -0.97 -23.57 18.53
C GLU A 634 -1.11 -24.80 17.63
N LEU A 635 -0.28 -24.90 16.59
CA LEU A 635 -0.27 -26.04 15.69
C LEU A 635 0.21 -27.30 16.43
N GLY A 636 1.23 -27.19 17.27
CA GLY A 636 1.71 -28.27 18.12
C GLY A 636 0.62 -28.79 19.06
N ALA A 637 -0.14 -27.90 19.69
CA ALA A 637 -1.29 -28.25 20.52
C ALA A 637 -2.40 -28.95 19.70
N SER A 638 -2.69 -28.44 18.50
CA SER A 638 -3.71 -29.04 17.62
C SER A 638 -3.31 -30.43 17.13
N ILE A 639 -2.03 -30.65 16.83
CA ILE A 639 -1.51 -31.97 16.47
C ILE A 639 -1.66 -32.95 17.62
N LEU A 640 -1.37 -32.53 18.86
CA LEU A 640 -1.53 -33.37 20.05
C LEU A 640 -2.98 -33.82 20.23
N VAL A 641 -3.94 -32.88 20.13
CA VAL A 641 -5.38 -33.20 20.22
C VAL A 641 -5.79 -34.18 19.12
N ASN A 642 -5.41 -33.94 17.87
CA ASN A 642 -5.72 -34.84 16.76
C ASN A 642 -5.07 -36.23 16.94
N PHE A 643 -3.89 -36.30 17.56
CA PHE A 643 -3.21 -37.56 17.85
C PHE A 643 -3.94 -38.35 18.95
N GLU A 644 -4.42 -37.67 19.99
CA GLU A 644 -5.23 -38.27 21.05
C GLU A 644 -6.56 -38.80 20.48
N GLU A 645 -7.25 -38.04 19.64
CA GLU A 645 -8.47 -38.49 18.95
C GLU A 645 -8.24 -39.70 18.01
N LEU A 646 -7.05 -39.80 17.40
CA LEU A 646 -6.68 -40.95 16.57
C LEU A 646 -6.33 -42.20 17.38
N LEU A 647 -5.89 -42.04 18.64
CA LEU A 647 -5.49 -43.14 19.51
C LEU A 647 -6.64 -43.67 20.38
N GLY A 648 -7.76 -42.96 20.45
CA GLY A 648 -9.02 -43.41 21.07
C GLY A 648 -9.32 -42.76 22.41
#